data_AF-A0A352WIX3-F1
#
_entry.id   AF-A0A352WIX3-F1
#
_cell.length_a   1.000
_cell.length_b   1.000
_cell.length_c   1.000
_cell.angle_alpha   90.00
_cell.angle_beta   90.00
_cell.angle_gamma   90.00
#
_symmetry.space_group_name_H-M   'P 1'
#
loop_
_entity.id
_entity.type
_entity.pdbx_description
1 polymer ?
#
loop_
_entity_poly.entity_id
_entity_poly.type
_entity_poly.pdbx_seq_one_letter_code
_entity_poly.pdbx_strand_id
1 'polypeptide(L)'
;MERKGFYEVFPDVKLESEYADIFKHVMITRIVNDSNENCLYVYFEADRLIEKKYIYRAEEVLKEHLFTSKGKTNVVFKERYVLSGQYNLKTLLDVYLDSFLCEIGRMSEFDHQIMKKAEFTVEENSLFVTIEDNFVARGRADGLRDYFEKTFLKRFGMKVEVVFYFSKGDGKKILHTGNGGADGGKEPGSANGAAGNTAASKSAGSNAGNSFDAADSTGTDDTDGKVFGADGANGKLDGAGRAEDGVNGKSDGTGGNSGSAQDASSGEWDEWLPIEPEMDEYAYVVGGDFSGSGSAVPAFYTPYGAGQETTAEGAEEDLMLRDEALLHDIGEFDNGMEADAYAVYDFAEPEKSSAESKDKTNDAASADKEKASAAGDNAAKDADPKASAKKDAAADDKDKKKPGTGREYSGGKQSKGSWKSRSNDPDCFYGRNCDGETISISHLEDNMGEVCICGQVIGMEERELRTGKILITANITDFTDTIAFKVFVAPDDIDIMREELKTGKFYKIKGVPAYDAYAREVNITSITGVKHASDWRKGRTDDEEEKRIELNMHTLMSEMDSVVDIKKMIDRAKAWGHKAVAITDNGVVQGFPIAAHEVSMKEDFKLIFGVTAYLANDLKTLVLNGHDEDFDRDDTEFVVFDIETTGLSLKHCKIIEIGAVRIDKEGKELGRFSEFVNPEVPIPYNIEKLTSINDSMVADAPTIEVILPKFLEFSKGAVLVAHNASFDTGFIREYSHRLGYEYDFTALDTMTLAQVFIPDIGRYNLDRLCKYFNVVNKHHHRACDDADVTG
;
A
#
# COMPACT_ATOMS: atom_id res chain seq x y z
N MET A 1 -9.45 12.87 -22.73
CA MET A 1 -8.49 12.64 -23.85
C MET A 1 -8.41 11.13 -24.03
N GLU A 2 -8.07 10.61 -25.20
CA GLU A 2 -7.77 9.17 -25.31
C GLU A 2 -6.46 8.87 -24.55
N ARG A 3 -6.40 7.73 -23.85
CA ARG A 3 -5.23 7.28 -23.08
C ARG A 3 -4.06 7.02 -24.05
N LYS A 4 -2.98 7.80 -23.96
CA LYS A 4 -1.85 7.79 -24.92
C LYS A 4 -0.51 7.85 -24.22
N GLY A 5 0.52 7.27 -24.81
CA GLY A 5 1.87 7.26 -24.23
C GLY A 5 2.46 8.67 -24.12
N PHE A 6 3.30 8.92 -23.11
CA PHE A 6 3.94 10.22 -22.87
C PHE A 6 4.57 10.81 -24.15
N TYR A 7 5.37 10.00 -24.86
CA TYR A 7 6.04 10.39 -26.11
C TYR A 7 5.13 10.40 -27.35
N GLU A 8 3.88 9.92 -27.27
CA GLU A 8 2.88 10.11 -28.32
C GLU A 8 2.21 11.48 -28.20
N VAL A 9 2.02 11.94 -26.95
CA VAL A 9 1.45 13.27 -26.63
C VAL A 9 2.51 14.37 -26.74
N PHE A 10 3.76 14.06 -26.39
CA PHE A 10 4.88 14.99 -26.36
C PHE A 10 6.11 14.47 -27.16
N PRO A 11 6.00 14.28 -28.49
CA PRO A 11 7.01 13.58 -29.30
C PRO A 11 8.37 14.28 -29.40
N ASP A 12 8.42 15.61 -29.32
CA ASP A 12 9.66 16.39 -29.42
C ASP A 12 10.33 16.67 -28.06
N VAL A 13 9.74 16.20 -26.95
CA VAL A 13 10.29 16.35 -25.59
C VAL A 13 11.44 15.38 -25.35
N LYS A 14 12.54 15.89 -24.81
CA LYS A 14 13.77 15.13 -24.54
C LYS A 14 14.11 15.18 -23.06
N LEU A 15 13.63 14.18 -22.34
CA LEU A 15 14.03 13.90 -20.97
C LEU A 15 15.47 13.36 -20.93
N GLU A 16 16.15 13.49 -19.80
CA GLU A 16 17.51 12.97 -19.62
C GLU A 16 17.53 11.44 -19.55
N SER A 17 18.62 10.82 -19.99
CA SER A 17 18.72 9.36 -20.17
C SER A 17 18.59 8.54 -18.88
N GLU A 18 18.71 9.16 -17.70
CA GLU A 18 18.53 8.49 -16.41
C GLU A 18 17.06 8.09 -16.14
N TYR A 19 16.10 8.90 -16.58
CA TYR A 19 14.66 8.70 -16.33
C TYR A 19 13.78 8.68 -17.59
N ALA A 20 14.32 8.98 -18.78
CA ALA A 20 13.59 8.90 -20.04
C ALA A 20 12.98 7.51 -20.32
N ASP A 21 13.65 6.43 -19.92
CA ASP A 21 13.14 5.07 -20.10
C ASP A 21 11.93 4.78 -19.21
N ILE A 22 11.83 5.40 -18.02
CA ILE A 22 10.69 5.27 -17.12
C ILE A 22 9.44 5.90 -17.77
N PHE A 23 9.60 7.08 -18.37
CA PHE A 23 8.50 7.79 -19.04
C PHE A 23 7.99 7.11 -20.33
N LYS A 24 8.65 6.06 -20.84
CA LYS A 24 8.09 5.23 -21.93
C LYS A 24 6.87 4.43 -21.49
N HIS A 25 6.73 4.16 -20.19
CA HIS A 25 5.63 3.40 -19.60
C HIS A 25 4.52 4.30 -19.03
N VAL A 26 4.67 5.62 -19.12
CA VAL A 26 3.71 6.61 -18.64
C VAL A 26 2.62 6.86 -19.69
N MET A 27 1.36 6.72 -19.25
CA MET A 27 0.16 6.93 -20.08
C MET A 27 -0.57 8.20 -19.63
N ILE A 28 -0.62 9.21 -20.50
CA ILE A 28 -1.40 10.44 -20.27
C ILE A 28 -2.90 10.12 -20.40
N THR A 29 -3.68 10.49 -19.39
CA THR A 29 -5.15 10.28 -19.36
C THR A 29 -5.92 11.58 -19.62
N ARG A 30 -5.45 12.70 -19.08
CA ARG A 30 -6.10 14.01 -19.17
C ARG A 30 -5.07 15.13 -19.11
N ILE A 31 -5.28 16.18 -19.91
CA ILE A 31 -4.58 17.45 -19.75
C ILE A 31 -5.64 18.52 -19.48
N VAL A 32 -5.40 19.38 -18.50
CA VAL A 32 -6.23 20.55 -18.17
C VAL A 32 -5.32 21.77 -18.15
N ASN A 33 -5.68 22.81 -18.89
CA ASN A 33 -5.00 24.10 -18.84
C ASN A 33 -5.85 25.05 -18.01
N ASP A 34 -5.45 25.28 -16.76
CA ASP A 34 -6.08 26.28 -15.91
C ASP A 34 -5.47 27.66 -16.20
N SER A 35 -6.28 28.59 -16.71
CA SER A 35 -5.85 29.95 -17.03
C SER A 35 -5.88 30.92 -15.84
N ASN A 36 -6.50 30.53 -14.73
CA ASN A 36 -6.69 31.34 -13.52
C ASN A 36 -5.52 31.10 -12.55
N GLU A 37 -5.29 29.84 -12.17
CA GLU A 37 -4.07 29.38 -11.47
C GLU A 37 -2.83 29.43 -12.37
N ASN A 38 -3.04 29.51 -13.68
CA ASN A 38 -1.99 29.51 -14.70
C ASN A 38 -1.13 28.24 -14.62
N CYS A 39 -1.81 27.08 -14.57
CA CYS A 39 -1.22 25.76 -14.41
C CYS A 39 -1.71 24.79 -15.48
N LEU A 40 -0.78 24.19 -16.22
CA LEU A 40 -1.03 23.07 -17.10
C LEU A 40 -0.92 21.76 -16.30
N TYR A 41 -2.06 21.25 -15.88
CA TYR A 41 -2.18 19.97 -15.19
C TYR A 41 -2.14 18.81 -16.18
N VAL A 42 -1.13 17.95 -16.06
CA VAL A 42 -0.96 16.73 -16.87
C VAL A 42 -1.20 15.52 -15.96
N TYR A 43 -2.36 14.88 -16.14
CA TYR A 43 -2.75 13.68 -15.42
C TYR A 43 -2.21 12.45 -16.16
N PHE A 44 -1.55 11.56 -15.43
CA PHE A 44 -0.96 10.35 -16.00
C PHE A 44 -1.15 9.12 -15.11
N GLU A 45 -1.19 7.95 -15.75
CA GLU A 45 -1.13 6.64 -15.11
C GLU A 45 0.21 5.94 -15.44
N ALA A 46 0.74 5.17 -14.50
CA ALA A 46 1.93 4.33 -14.69
C ALA A 46 1.80 2.99 -13.95
N ASP A 47 2.47 1.96 -14.49
CA ASP A 47 2.56 0.59 -13.93
C ASP A 47 3.64 0.45 -12.83
N ARG A 48 4.46 1.49 -12.63
CA ARG A 48 5.65 1.50 -11.78
C ARG A 48 5.77 2.83 -11.04
N LEU A 49 6.29 2.78 -9.82
CA LEU A 49 6.65 3.97 -9.04
C LEU A 49 7.72 4.80 -9.78
N ILE A 50 7.53 6.11 -9.84
CA ILE A 50 8.48 7.09 -10.38
C ILE A 50 8.86 8.04 -9.26
N GLU A 51 10.14 8.13 -8.91
CA GLU A 51 10.57 9.05 -7.85
C GLU A 51 10.16 10.48 -8.15
N LYS A 52 9.63 11.21 -7.15
CA LYS A 52 9.09 12.57 -7.33
C LYS A 52 10.13 13.54 -7.90
N LYS A 53 11.42 13.32 -7.63
CA LYS A 53 12.56 14.07 -8.21
C LYS A 53 12.57 14.03 -9.75
N TYR A 54 12.26 12.88 -10.37
CA TYR A 54 12.21 12.72 -11.82
C TYR A 54 10.93 13.30 -12.41
N ILE A 55 9.80 13.19 -11.70
CA ILE A 55 8.54 13.87 -12.06
C ILE A 55 8.77 15.39 -12.14
N TYR A 56 9.43 15.98 -11.15
CA TYR A 56 9.72 17.42 -11.13
C TYR A 56 10.70 17.86 -12.23
N ARG A 57 11.67 17.03 -12.62
CA ARG A 57 12.49 17.31 -13.82
C ARG A 57 11.69 17.21 -15.12
N ALA A 58 10.76 16.27 -15.22
CA ALA A 58 9.87 16.18 -16.39
C ALA A 58 8.90 17.37 -16.47
N GLU A 59 8.42 17.91 -15.34
CA GLU A 59 7.67 19.18 -15.29
C GLU A 59 8.51 20.35 -15.83
N GLU A 60 9.76 20.50 -15.38
CA GLU A 60 10.68 21.57 -15.84
C GLU A 60 10.95 21.46 -17.34
N VAL A 61 11.34 20.28 -17.84
CA VAL A 61 11.65 20.07 -19.26
C VAL A 61 10.41 20.25 -20.14
N LEU A 62 9.23 19.79 -19.71
CA LEU A 62 7.99 20.02 -20.47
C LEU A 62 7.59 21.51 -20.46
N LYS A 63 7.82 22.22 -19.35
CA LYS A 63 7.60 23.67 -19.26
C LYS A 63 8.50 24.44 -20.24
N GLU A 64 9.80 24.14 -20.28
CA GLU A 64 10.73 24.77 -21.23
C GLU A 64 10.41 24.41 -22.70
N HIS A 65 9.90 23.21 -22.95
CA HIS A 65 9.51 22.76 -24.29
C HIS A 65 8.23 23.45 -24.80
N LEU A 66 7.17 23.50 -23.99
CA LEU A 66 5.88 24.07 -24.38
C LEU A 66 5.87 25.61 -24.36
N PHE A 67 6.66 26.24 -23.48
CA PHE A 67 6.65 27.68 -23.27
C PHE A 67 8.02 28.30 -23.63
N THR A 68 8.15 28.76 -24.87
CA THR A 68 9.37 29.39 -25.45
C THR A 68 9.73 30.77 -24.90
N SER A 69 8.98 31.28 -23.93
CA SER A 69 9.35 32.44 -23.11
C SER A 69 9.36 32.00 -21.65
N LYS A 70 9.94 32.81 -20.74
CA LYS A 70 9.78 32.59 -19.29
C LYS A 70 8.35 32.91 -18.84
N GLY A 71 7.41 32.11 -19.32
CA GLY A 71 5.99 32.21 -19.05
C GLY A 71 5.70 31.93 -17.59
N LYS A 72 4.73 32.66 -17.05
CA LYS A 72 4.23 32.43 -15.68
C LYS A 72 3.57 31.05 -15.51
N THR A 73 3.18 30.40 -16.62
CA THR A 73 2.47 29.12 -16.61
C THR A 73 3.34 28.01 -16.04
N ASN A 74 2.84 27.31 -15.03
CA ASN A 74 3.51 26.12 -14.49
C ASN A 74 3.01 24.86 -15.18
N VAL A 75 3.86 23.85 -15.25
CA VAL A 75 3.46 22.48 -15.57
C VAL A 75 3.42 21.73 -14.25
N VAL A 76 2.34 21.01 -13.98
CA VAL A 76 2.19 20.21 -12.76
C VAL A 76 1.68 18.83 -13.15
N PHE A 77 2.41 17.79 -12.79
CA PHE A 77 1.98 16.42 -13.03
C PHE A 77 1.07 15.93 -11.90
N LYS A 78 0.06 15.15 -12.26
CA LYS A 78 -0.90 14.53 -11.35
C LYS A 78 -0.87 13.03 -11.60
N GLU A 79 0.01 12.35 -10.88
CA GLU A 79 0.25 10.92 -11.07
C GLU A 79 -0.80 10.05 -10.34
N ARG A 80 -1.16 8.94 -10.99
CA ARG A 80 -1.89 7.80 -10.43
C ARG A 80 -1.10 6.55 -10.79
N TYR A 81 -0.98 5.58 -9.88
CA TYR A 81 -0.29 4.33 -10.14
C TYR A 81 -1.27 3.16 -10.16
N VAL A 82 -1.05 2.22 -11.06
CA VAL A 82 -1.76 0.93 -11.14
C VAL A 82 -0.70 -0.14 -10.89
N LEU A 83 -0.46 -0.41 -9.61
CA LEU A 83 0.60 -1.29 -9.12
C LEU A 83 0.09 -2.73 -8.95
N SER A 84 0.99 -3.70 -8.91
CA SER A 84 0.66 -5.08 -8.52
C SER A 84 0.37 -5.17 -7.01
N GLY A 85 -0.40 -6.18 -6.60
CA GLY A 85 -0.75 -6.45 -5.19
C GLY A 85 0.43 -6.74 -4.24
N GLN A 86 1.67 -6.71 -4.75
CA GLN A 86 2.89 -6.72 -3.93
C GLN A 86 3.08 -5.40 -3.16
N TYR A 87 2.51 -4.29 -3.65
CA TYR A 87 2.63 -2.94 -3.08
C TYR A 87 1.55 -2.63 -2.03
N ASN A 88 1.61 -3.31 -0.88
CA ASN A 88 0.84 -2.90 0.31
C ASN A 88 1.41 -1.61 0.94
N LEU A 89 0.62 -0.97 1.81
CA LEU A 89 0.96 0.28 2.51
C LEU A 89 2.40 0.33 3.06
N LYS A 90 2.84 -0.74 3.73
CA LYS A 90 4.20 -0.84 4.28
C LYS A 90 5.26 -0.84 3.19
N THR A 91 5.18 -1.77 2.23
CA THR A 91 6.17 -1.87 1.14
C THR A 91 6.20 -0.61 0.26
N LEU A 92 5.06 0.05 0.07
CA LEU A 92 4.98 1.31 -0.67
C LEU A 92 5.63 2.46 0.11
N LEU A 93 5.44 2.52 1.42
CA LEU A 93 6.14 3.49 2.27
C LEU A 93 7.66 3.24 2.26
N ASP A 94 8.10 1.99 2.47
CA ASP A 94 9.52 1.59 2.48
C ASP A 94 10.26 2.00 1.19
N VAL A 95 9.57 1.97 0.04
CA VAL A 95 10.13 2.32 -1.28
C VAL A 95 9.91 3.79 -1.69
N TYR A 96 8.83 4.44 -1.23
CA TYR A 96 8.41 5.77 -1.72
C TYR A 96 8.49 6.90 -0.68
N LEU A 97 8.94 6.63 0.55
CA LEU A 97 9.09 7.63 1.63
C LEU A 97 9.88 8.87 1.19
N ASP A 98 11.03 8.70 0.53
CA ASP A 98 11.84 9.82 0.02
C ASP A 98 11.08 10.68 -1.01
N SER A 99 10.13 10.10 -1.75
CA SER A 99 9.29 10.84 -2.69
C SER A 99 8.18 11.63 -1.98
N PHE A 100 7.58 11.08 -0.91
CA PHE A 100 6.68 11.85 -0.03
C PHE A 100 7.44 13.00 0.66
N LEU A 101 8.64 12.74 1.22
CA LEU A 101 9.47 13.76 1.85
C LEU A 101 9.91 14.85 0.86
N CYS A 102 10.21 14.49 -0.40
CA CYS A 102 10.53 15.43 -1.47
C CYS A 102 9.34 16.36 -1.81
N GLU A 103 8.12 15.80 -1.88
CA GLU A 103 6.90 16.56 -2.17
C GLU A 103 6.52 17.49 -1.02
N ILE A 104 6.54 17.00 0.23
CA ILE A 104 6.36 17.82 1.44
C ILE A 104 7.40 18.94 1.48
N GLY A 105 8.66 18.69 1.10
CA GLY A 105 9.71 19.71 1.02
C GLY A 105 9.47 20.79 -0.03
N ARG A 106 8.81 20.47 -1.15
CA ARG A 106 8.40 21.47 -2.15
C ARG A 106 7.20 22.31 -1.69
N MET A 107 6.38 21.78 -0.78
CA MET A 107 5.25 22.49 -0.16
C MET A 107 5.69 23.35 1.04
N SER A 108 6.60 22.86 1.88
CA SER A 108 7.01 23.49 3.14
C SER A 108 8.31 22.89 3.67
N GLU A 109 9.40 23.67 3.64
CA GLU A 109 10.70 23.24 4.21
C GLU A 109 10.57 22.87 5.69
N PHE A 110 9.71 23.57 6.44
CA PHE A 110 9.47 23.30 7.86
C PHE A 110 8.84 21.92 8.08
N ASP A 111 7.86 21.53 7.27
CA ASP A 111 7.21 20.22 7.41
C ASP A 111 8.12 19.09 6.94
N HIS A 112 8.99 19.34 5.96
CA HIS A 112 10.07 18.43 5.64
C HIS A 112 11.05 18.25 6.82
N GLN A 113 11.43 19.30 7.56
CA GLN A 113 12.27 19.13 8.75
C GLN A 113 11.57 18.37 9.90
N ILE A 114 10.24 18.46 10.01
CA ILE A 114 9.45 17.66 10.97
C ILE A 114 9.41 16.20 10.51
N MET A 115 8.96 15.94 9.29
CA MET A 115 8.74 14.59 8.76
C MET A 115 10.04 13.81 8.54
N LYS A 116 11.16 14.48 8.25
CA LYS A 116 12.50 13.88 8.17
C LYS A 116 13.06 13.38 9.52
N LYS A 117 12.45 13.81 10.64
CA LYS A 117 12.71 13.28 11.99
C LYS A 117 11.62 12.31 12.47
N ALA A 118 10.58 12.05 11.68
CA ALA A 118 9.48 11.21 12.11
C ALA A 118 9.89 9.73 12.12
N GLU A 119 9.44 8.99 13.13
CA GLU A 119 9.41 7.54 13.08
C GLU A 119 8.08 7.13 12.43
N PHE A 120 8.15 6.36 11.36
CA PHE A 120 6.97 5.79 10.71
C PHE A 120 6.80 4.33 11.14
N THR A 121 5.57 3.88 11.32
CA THR A 121 5.22 2.49 11.58
C THR A 121 3.90 2.19 10.89
N VAL A 122 3.76 0.99 10.33
CA VAL A 122 2.54 0.55 9.65
C VAL A 122 2.06 -0.72 10.33
N GLU A 123 0.80 -0.71 10.76
CA GLU A 123 0.08 -1.87 11.25
C GLU A 123 -1.18 -1.98 10.37
N GLU A 124 -1.33 -3.12 9.69
CA GLU A 124 -2.40 -3.37 8.71
C GLU A 124 -2.57 -2.24 7.68
N ASN A 125 -3.60 -1.42 7.83
CA ASN A 125 -3.96 -0.33 6.91
C ASN A 125 -3.87 1.08 7.56
N SER A 126 -3.26 1.16 8.75
CA SER A 126 -3.06 2.41 9.50
C SER A 126 -1.57 2.80 9.53
N LEU A 127 -1.29 4.05 9.18
CA LEU A 127 0.04 4.66 9.18
C LEU A 127 0.26 5.49 10.44
N PHE A 128 1.10 4.99 11.34
CA PHE A 128 1.45 5.67 12.58
C PHE A 128 2.70 6.53 12.39
N VAL A 129 2.56 7.84 12.58
CA VAL A 129 3.63 8.83 12.45
C VAL A 129 3.97 9.39 13.82
N THR A 130 5.16 9.09 14.34
CA THR A 130 5.63 9.61 15.64
C THR A 130 6.58 10.79 15.42
N ILE A 131 6.26 11.96 15.96
CA ILE A 131 7.05 13.20 15.83
C ILE A 131 7.34 13.86 17.19
N GLU A 132 8.42 14.64 17.24
CA GLU A 132 8.90 15.34 18.44
C GLU A 132 7.85 16.35 18.98
N ASP A 133 7.43 16.20 20.24
CA ASP A 133 6.35 17.00 20.85
C ASP A 133 6.71 18.48 20.98
N ASN A 134 6.22 19.30 20.05
CA ASN A 134 6.34 20.74 20.10
C ASN A 134 5.10 21.44 19.53
N PHE A 135 4.89 22.71 19.91
CA PHE A 135 3.71 23.50 19.55
C PHE A 135 3.49 23.62 18.03
N VAL A 136 4.58 23.72 17.24
CA VAL A 136 4.49 23.85 15.78
C VAL A 136 4.08 22.52 15.14
N ALA A 137 4.64 21.40 15.59
CA ALA A 137 4.26 20.07 15.12
C ALA A 137 2.78 19.75 15.42
N ARG A 138 2.29 20.09 16.62
CA ARG A 138 0.86 19.96 16.98
C ARG A 138 -0.06 20.73 16.03
N GLY A 139 0.28 21.98 15.71
CA GLY A 139 -0.51 22.82 14.80
C GLY A 139 -0.44 22.45 13.33
N ARG A 140 0.27 21.36 12.95
CA ARG A 140 0.44 20.93 11.55
C ARG A 140 0.18 19.45 11.30
N ALA A 141 0.14 18.61 12.35
CA ALA A 141 -0.16 17.19 12.23
C ALA A 141 -1.47 16.91 11.48
N ASP A 142 -2.51 17.72 11.69
CA ASP A 142 -3.79 17.56 10.99
C ASP A 142 -3.71 17.81 9.47
N GLY A 143 -2.89 18.76 9.03
CA GLY A 143 -2.66 19.01 7.60
C GLY A 143 -1.72 17.98 6.95
N LEU A 144 -0.81 17.41 7.74
CA LEU A 144 0.06 16.31 7.28
C LEU A 144 -0.71 14.98 7.19
N ARG A 145 -1.63 14.71 8.12
CA ARG A 145 -2.61 13.61 8.04
C ARG A 145 -3.41 13.72 6.74
N ASP A 146 -4.09 14.86 6.55
CA ASP A 146 -4.89 15.14 5.35
C ASP A 146 -4.11 14.98 4.04
N TYR A 147 -2.84 15.43 4.01
CA TYR A 147 -1.94 15.21 2.88
C TYR A 147 -1.69 13.72 2.60
N PHE A 148 -1.33 12.93 3.62
CA PHE A 148 -1.06 11.51 3.42
C PHE A 148 -2.32 10.75 3.01
N GLU A 149 -3.44 10.91 3.73
CA GLU A 149 -4.71 10.21 3.47
C GLU A 149 -5.21 10.49 2.03
N LYS A 150 -5.23 11.76 1.62
CA LYS A 150 -5.61 12.14 0.24
C LYS A 150 -4.61 11.65 -0.80
N THR A 151 -3.33 11.57 -0.47
CA THR A 151 -2.31 11.08 -1.42
C THR A 151 -2.39 9.56 -1.58
N PHE A 152 -2.50 8.79 -0.50
CA PHE A 152 -2.69 7.33 -0.56
C PHE A 152 -3.93 6.97 -1.40
N LEU A 153 -5.06 7.63 -1.14
CA LEU A 153 -6.30 7.40 -1.88
C LEU A 153 -6.17 7.80 -3.36
N LYS A 154 -5.82 9.06 -3.66
CA LYS A 154 -5.86 9.58 -5.04
C LYS A 154 -4.72 9.09 -5.94
N ARG A 155 -3.56 8.78 -5.37
CA ARG A 155 -2.37 8.37 -6.13
C ARG A 155 -2.24 6.86 -6.27
N PHE A 156 -2.68 6.09 -5.27
CA PHE A 156 -2.46 4.63 -5.23
C PHE A 156 -3.75 3.81 -5.06
N GLY A 157 -4.91 4.45 -4.90
CA GLY A 157 -6.17 3.73 -4.63
C GLY A 157 -6.28 3.13 -3.23
N MET A 158 -5.38 3.50 -2.31
CA MET A 158 -5.38 2.96 -0.95
C MET A 158 -6.07 3.94 0.03
N LYS A 159 -7.22 3.54 0.56
CA LYS A 159 -7.83 4.16 1.75
C LYS A 159 -6.95 3.81 2.96
N VAL A 160 -6.33 4.81 3.59
CA VAL A 160 -5.37 4.64 4.71
C VAL A 160 -5.76 5.58 5.84
N GLU A 161 -5.72 5.11 7.09
CA GLU A 161 -5.85 5.97 8.28
C GLU A 161 -4.46 6.48 8.69
N VAL A 162 -4.29 7.77 8.98
CA VAL A 162 -2.96 8.32 9.34
C VAL A 162 -2.95 8.95 10.74
N VAL A 163 -2.42 8.20 11.71
CA VAL A 163 -2.47 8.52 13.14
C VAL A 163 -1.16 9.16 13.61
N PHE A 164 -1.25 10.35 14.21
CA PHE A 164 -0.09 11.07 14.73
C PHE A 164 0.12 10.86 16.24
N TYR A 165 1.36 10.53 16.61
CA TYR A 165 1.84 10.46 17.99
C TYR A 165 2.89 11.53 18.26
N PHE A 166 2.80 12.19 19.41
CA PHE A 166 3.82 13.11 19.89
C PHE A 166 4.73 12.42 20.91
N SER A 167 6.04 12.37 20.64
CA SER A 167 7.05 11.89 21.58
C SER A 167 7.65 13.07 22.35
N LYS A 168 7.51 13.04 23.69
CA LYS A 168 8.45 13.78 24.55
C LYS A 168 9.73 12.95 24.66
N GLY A 169 10.88 13.61 24.75
CA GLY A 169 12.21 12.98 24.66
C GLY A 169 12.50 11.85 25.67
N ASP A 170 11.64 11.67 26.68
CA ASP A 170 11.67 10.58 27.66
C ASP A 170 11.03 9.26 27.16
N GLY A 171 10.67 9.17 25.87
CA GLY A 171 10.14 7.96 25.24
C GLY A 171 8.63 7.71 25.43
N LYS A 172 7.88 8.66 26.00
CA LYS A 172 6.42 8.57 26.12
C LYS A 172 5.74 9.13 24.87
N LYS A 173 4.99 8.28 24.15
CA LYS A 173 4.07 8.69 23.07
C LYS A 173 2.76 9.22 23.66
N ILE A 174 2.22 10.29 23.07
CA ILE A 174 0.91 10.88 23.38
C ILE A 174 0.12 10.93 22.07
N LEU A 175 -1.11 10.39 22.06
CA LEU A 175 -1.98 10.39 20.88
C LEU A 175 -2.47 11.81 20.55
N HIS A 176 -2.52 12.16 19.26
CA HIS A 176 -3.16 13.40 18.80
C HIS A 176 -4.68 13.22 18.63
N THR A 177 -5.44 13.42 19.71
CA THR A 177 -6.90 13.54 19.63
C THR A 177 -7.27 14.95 19.17
N GLY A 178 -7.69 15.10 17.91
CA GLY A 178 -7.86 16.39 17.25
C GLY A 178 -9.08 17.22 17.70
N ASN A 179 -9.03 17.85 18.87
CA ASN A 179 -9.60 19.20 19.04
C ASN A 179 -9.01 19.94 20.26
N GLY A 180 -8.90 21.28 20.17
CA GLY A 180 -8.24 22.11 21.19
C GLY A 180 -9.18 23.08 21.90
N GLY A 181 -9.67 22.70 23.09
CA GLY A 181 -10.42 23.58 24.00
C GLY A 181 -9.69 23.77 25.33
N ALA A 182 -9.68 24.99 25.87
CA ALA A 182 -8.98 25.30 27.11
C ALA A 182 -9.93 25.34 28.32
N ASP A 183 -9.61 24.58 29.38
CA ASP A 183 -10.06 24.88 30.74
C ASP A 183 -8.95 24.56 31.77
N GLY A 184 -9.04 25.16 32.95
CA GLY A 184 -7.93 25.35 33.88
C GLY A 184 -7.77 24.29 34.98
N GLY A 185 -6.58 23.68 34.99
CA GLY A 185 -5.78 23.44 36.20
C GLY A 185 -6.40 22.72 37.41
N LYS A 186 -6.04 21.45 37.58
CA LYS A 186 -6.00 20.79 38.91
C LYS A 186 -4.85 19.78 38.99
N GLU A 187 -3.70 20.24 39.50
CA GLU A 187 -2.65 19.35 39.99
C GLU A 187 -3.02 18.79 41.38
N PRO A 188 -2.89 17.49 41.63
CA PRO A 188 -2.67 16.95 42.96
C PRO A 188 -1.15 16.87 43.23
N GLY A 189 -0.66 17.75 44.11
CA GLY A 189 0.78 18.00 44.27
C GLY A 189 1.62 16.87 44.88
N SER A 190 2.93 16.96 44.65
CA SER A 190 3.96 16.09 45.23
C SER A 190 4.22 16.37 46.72
N ALA A 191 4.44 15.31 47.52
CA ALA A 191 5.19 15.40 48.77
C ALA A 191 5.85 14.07 49.18
N ASN A 192 7.14 14.12 49.52
CA ASN A 192 7.90 13.03 50.13
C ASN A 192 7.42 12.72 51.56
N GLY A 193 7.66 11.50 52.05
CA GLY A 193 7.52 11.18 53.48
C GLY A 193 8.07 9.79 53.85
N ALA A 194 9.24 9.74 54.48
CA ALA A 194 9.87 8.49 54.91
C ALA A 194 9.65 8.18 56.41
N ALA A 195 9.82 6.88 56.75
CA ALA A 195 10.15 6.27 58.05
C ALA A 195 9.07 5.36 58.68
N GLY A 196 9.52 4.26 59.31
CA GLY A 196 8.68 3.42 60.19
C GLY A 196 9.00 1.92 60.20
N ASN A 197 10.03 1.49 60.95
CA ASN A 197 10.24 0.07 61.29
C ASN A 197 9.03 -0.54 62.03
N THR A 198 8.70 -1.82 61.82
CA THR A 198 8.89 -2.90 62.85
C THR A 198 8.48 -4.33 62.43
N ALA A 199 9.11 -5.31 63.08
CA ALA A 199 8.56 -6.64 63.46
C ALA A 199 8.27 -7.76 62.41
N ALA A 200 9.34 -8.36 61.88
CA ALA A 200 9.71 -9.78 62.07
C ALA A 200 8.72 -10.98 61.83
N SER A 201 9.05 -11.81 60.81
CA SER A 201 9.26 -13.28 60.94
C SER A 201 9.96 -13.83 59.66
N LYS A 202 11.20 -14.36 59.70
CA LYS A 202 11.66 -15.71 60.13
C LYS A 202 11.51 -16.88 59.11
N SER A 203 12.35 -16.90 58.07
CA SER A 203 13.12 -18.08 57.58
C SER A 203 14.04 -17.62 56.43
N ALA A 204 15.37 -17.69 56.49
CA ALA A 204 16.27 -18.86 56.55
C ALA A 204 16.22 -19.73 55.27
N GLY A 205 17.24 -19.75 54.40
CA GLY A 205 18.44 -18.90 54.31
C GLY A 205 19.60 -19.52 53.49
N SER A 206 20.70 -18.76 53.35
CA SER A 206 22.02 -19.15 52.73
C SER A 206 22.02 -19.38 51.20
N ASN A 207 23.11 -19.16 50.45
CA ASN A 207 24.49 -18.80 50.83
C ASN A 207 25.22 -17.90 49.80
N ALA A 208 26.46 -17.49 50.13
CA ALA A 208 27.45 -16.66 49.41
C ALA A 208 27.73 -17.01 47.91
N GLY A 209 28.37 -16.14 47.11
CA GLY A 209 28.88 -14.77 47.38
C GLY A 209 30.05 -14.33 46.46
N ASN A 210 30.68 -13.18 46.79
CA ASN A 210 31.77 -12.46 46.11
C ASN A 210 31.41 -11.87 44.71
N SER A 211 31.67 -10.61 44.30
CA SER A 211 32.61 -9.51 44.66
C SER A 211 33.99 -9.54 44.00
N PHE A 212 34.33 -8.48 43.24
CA PHE A 212 35.68 -7.91 43.08
C PHE A 212 35.66 -6.46 42.56
N ASP A 213 36.77 -5.73 42.71
CA ASP A 213 36.88 -4.26 42.74
C ASP A 213 37.51 -3.58 41.50
N ALA A 214 37.24 -2.27 41.33
CA ALA A 214 38.17 -1.16 40.95
C ALA A 214 37.34 0.17 40.90
N ALA A 215 37.73 1.34 41.44
CA ALA A 215 38.96 2.14 41.28
C ALA A 215 39.14 2.66 39.84
N ASP A 216 39.43 3.94 39.53
CA ASP A 216 39.79 5.14 40.34
C ASP A 216 39.27 6.41 39.58
N SER A 217 39.43 7.71 39.92
CA SER A 217 40.36 8.45 40.79
C SER A 217 39.76 9.82 41.26
N THR A 218 40.44 10.96 41.09
CA THR A 218 40.13 12.28 41.71
C THR A 218 40.54 13.49 40.85
N GLY A 219 39.90 14.66 41.05
CA GLY A 219 40.39 15.97 40.61
C GLY A 219 39.61 17.14 41.27
N THR A 220 40.31 18.21 41.68
CA THR A 220 39.78 19.35 42.46
C THR A 220 40.28 20.71 41.96
N ASP A 221 39.71 21.78 42.54
CA ASP A 221 40.21 23.17 42.55
C ASP A 221 40.02 23.99 41.24
N ASP A 222 39.87 25.32 41.24
CA ASP A 222 39.98 26.31 42.34
C ASP A 222 39.05 27.56 42.16
N THR A 223 39.21 28.59 43.01
CA THR A 223 38.24 29.68 43.30
C THR A 223 38.28 30.98 42.44
N ASP A 224 37.44 31.95 42.86
CA ASP A 224 37.32 33.40 42.52
C ASP A 224 36.34 33.82 41.39
N GLY A 225 35.58 34.94 41.48
CA GLY A 225 35.25 35.78 42.64
C GLY A 225 35.26 37.32 42.42
N LYS A 226 34.07 37.98 42.44
CA LYS A 226 33.83 39.38 42.91
C LYS A 226 32.38 39.89 42.69
N VAL A 227 32.05 41.00 43.36
CA VAL A 227 30.74 41.68 43.42
C VAL A 227 30.86 43.14 42.98
N PHE A 228 29.88 43.69 42.23
CA PHE A 228 29.37 45.08 42.18
C PHE A 228 28.20 45.14 41.16
N GLY A 229 27.12 45.93 41.27
CA GLY A 229 26.60 46.77 42.36
C GLY A 229 25.94 48.08 41.86
N ALA A 230 24.70 48.41 42.30
CA ALA A 230 23.93 49.67 42.07
C ALA A 230 23.52 49.99 40.60
N ASP A 231 22.50 50.79 40.23
CA ASP A 231 21.32 51.46 40.86
C ASP A 231 20.31 51.78 39.70
N GLY A 232 19.03 52.18 39.85
CA GLY A 232 18.12 52.41 41.00
C GLY A 232 16.90 53.30 40.61
N ALA A 233 15.84 53.36 41.46
CA ALA A 233 14.66 54.28 41.43
C ALA A 233 13.64 54.13 40.24
N ASN A 234 12.31 54.36 40.33
CA ASN A 234 11.28 54.72 41.36
C ASN A 234 9.93 54.05 40.96
N GLY A 235 8.87 53.86 41.77
CA GLY A 235 8.66 54.05 43.21
C GLY A 235 7.19 54.44 43.59
N LYS A 236 6.65 53.91 44.72
CA LYS A 236 5.37 54.27 45.42
C LYS A 236 4.03 53.89 44.72
N LEU A 237 2.86 53.67 45.37
CA LEU A 237 2.35 53.95 46.75
C LEU A 237 1.59 52.75 47.39
N ASP A 238 1.52 52.74 48.74
CA ASP A 238 0.42 52.51 49.73
C ASP A 238 -0.89 51.75 49.32
N GLY A 239 -1.65 51.05 50.20
CA GLY A 239 -1.47 50.70 51.62
C GLY A 239 -2.78 50.45 52.41
N ALA A 240 -2.89 49.34 53.17
CA ALA A 240 -3.98 48.92 54.10
C ALA A 240 -5.39 48.62 53.51
N GLY A 241 -6.28 47.81 54.14
CA GLY A 241 -6.11 46.87 55.27
C GLY A 241 -7.35 46.67 56.17
N ARG A 242 -7.57 45.44 56.68
CA ARG A 242 -8.58 45.01 57.71
C ARG A 242 -10.06 44.94 57.24
N ALA A 243 -10.99 44.18 57.85
CA ALA A 243 -10.97 43.38 59.09
C ALA A 243 -12.01 42.20 59.13
N GLU A 244 -11.74 41.18 59.97
CA GLU A 244 -12.62 40.50 60.97
C GLU A 244 -14.04 39.97 60.57
N ASP A 245 -14.58 38.82 61.03
CA ASP A 245 -14.13 37.61 61.78
C ASP A 245 -15.26 36.51 61.59
N GLY A 246 -15.32 35.29 62.16
CA GLY A 246 -14.48 34.56 63.12
C GLY A 246 -15.05 33.21 63.65
N VAL A 247 -14.14 32.29 63.98
CA VAL A 247 -14.14 31.42 65.21
C VAL A 247 -15.11 30.21 65.42
N ASN A 248 -14.50 29.01 65.57
CA ASN A 248 -14.89 27.78 66.35
C ASN A 248 -16.00 26.79 65.94
N GLY A 249 -15.78 25.49 66.32
CA GLY A 249 -16.75 24.38 66.43
C GLY A 249 -16.64 23.33 65.32
N LYS A 250 -16.06 22.12 65.44
CA LYS A 250 -15.93 21.06 66.48
C LYS A 250 -17.14 20.09 66.57
N SER A 251 -16.81 18.79 66.62
CA SER A 251 -17.60 17.59 67.00
C SER A 251 -18.73 17.06 66.09
N ASP A 252 -18.51 15.80 65.68
CA ASP A 252 -19.42 14.63 65.73
C ASP A 252 -20.70 14.60 64.85
N GLY A 253 -20.79 13.59 63.97
CA GLY A 253 -21.92 13.38 63.04
C GLY A 253 -22.91 12.29 63.45
N THR A 254 -23.93 12.04 62.61
CA THR A 254 -24.84 10.86 62.69
C THR A 254 -25.59 10.64 61.37
N GLY A 255 -26.00 9.39 61.07
CA GLY A 255 -26.77 8.98 59.88
C GLY A 255 -25.86 8.59 58.68
N GLY A 256 -26.08 7.51 57.92
CA GLY A 256 -27.15 6.49 57.92
C GLY A 256 -28.32 6.85 56.97
N ASN A 257 -28.83 5.97 56.10
CA ASN A 257 -28.55 4.54 55.86
C ASN A 257 -29.02 4.11 54.43
N SER A 258 -28.71 2.87 54.02
CA SER A 258 -29.16 2.14 52.80
C SER A 258 -28.53 2.53 51.44
N GLY A 259 -28.29 1.58 50.50
CA GLY A 259 -28.34 0.12 50.68
C GLY A 259 -28.39 -0.77 49.42
N SER A 260 -27.24 -1.12 48.87
CA SER A 260 -26.97 -2.25 47.94
C SER A 260 -25.45 -2.53 47.98
N ALA A 261 -24.91 -3.75 48.07
CA ALA A 261 -25.04 -4.95 47.21
C ALA A 261 -24.34 -4.75 45.84
N GLN A 262 -23.37 -5.58 45.42
CA GLN A 262 -22.66 -6.68 46.11
C GLN A 262 -21.33 -6.96 45.38
N ASP A 263 -20.26 -7.37 46.08
CA ASP A 263 -18.88 -7.36 45.54
C ASP A 263 -18.20 -8.74 45.51
N ALA A 264 -17.75 -9.16 44.32
CA ALA A 264 -17.00 -10.37 43.96
C ALA A 264 -16.71 -10.33 42.43
N SER A 265 -15.61 -10.86 41.86
CA SER A 265 -14.45 -11.58 42.40
C SER A 265 -13.26 -11.48 41.44
N SER A 266 -12.05 -11.83 41.88
CA SER A 266 -10.81 -11.74 41.09
C SER A 266 -10.40 -13.04 40.37
N GLY A 267 -10.32 -12.99 39.02
CA GLY A 267 -9.35 -13.70 38.17
C GLY A 267 -9.48 -15.22 37.95
N GLU A 268 -9.46 -15.65 36.68
CA GLU A 268 -8.34 -16.40 36.06
C GLU A 268 -8.49 -16.43 34.52
N TRP A 269 -7.73 -17.28 33.80
CA TRP A 269 -7.27 -17.11 32.42
C TRP A 269 -8.12 -17.76 31.30
N ASP A 270 -7.73 -17.43 30.05
CA ASP A 270 -7.94 -18.14 28.78
C ASP A 270 -9.35 -18.33 28.20
N GLU A 271 -9.66 -17.52 27.18
CA GLU A 271 -10.22 -18.01 25.91
C GLU A 271 -9.91 -16.99 24.77
N TRP A 272 -9.31 -17.46 23.67
CA TRP A 272 -9.10 -16.66 22.46
C TRP A 272 -10.24 -16.96 21.47
N LEU A 273 -11.12 -15.98 21.22
CA LEU A 273 -12.03 -16.02 20.09
C LEU A 273 -11.30 -15.50 18.83
N PRO A 274 -11.46 -16.14 17.66
CA PRO A 274 -10.89 -15.63 16.41
C PRO A 274 -11.62 -14.34 16.00
N ILE A 275 -10.85 -13.35 15.55
CA ILE A 275 -11.38 -12.15 14.88
C ILE A 275 -11.43 -12.47 13.38
N GLU A 276 -12.57 -12.20 12.75
CA GLU A 276 -12.77 -12.44 11.32
C GLU A 276 -12.11 -11.33 10.48
N PRO A 277 -11.44 -11.66 9.35
CA PRO A 277 -10.84 -10.66 8.47
C PRO A 277 -11.89 -10.10 7.49
N GLU A 278 -12.35 -8.86 7.73
CA GLU A 278 -13.21 -8.11 6.80
C GLU A 278 -12.52 -7.86 5.45
N MET A 279 -12.77 -8.72 4.46
CA MET A 279 -12.40 -8.55 3.04
C MET A 279 -13.41 -9.26 2.16
N ASP A 280 -14.41 -8.52 1.68
CA ASP A 280 -15.54 -9.04 0.89
C ASP A 280 -15.17 -9.35 -0.58
N GLU A 281 -14.17 -10.23 -0.77
CA GLU A 281 -13.96 -10.90 -2.06
C GLU A 281 -15.07 -11.94 -2.27
N TYR A 282 -16.14 -11.55 -2.99
CA TYR A 282 -17.25 -12.44 -3.37
C TYR A 282 -16.80 -13.58 -4.31
N ALA A 283 -16.18 -14.61 -3.73
CA ALA A 283 -15.64 -15.77 -4.41
C ALA A 283 -16.75 -16.77 -4.82
N TYR A 284 -17.48 -16.45 -5.89
CA TYR A 284 -18.52 -17.30 -6.47
C TYR A 284 -17.95 -18.63 -7.04
N VAL A 285 -17.85 -19.67 -6.21
CA VAL A 285 -17.42 -21.02 -6.63
C VAL A 285 -18.53 -21.73 -7.42
N VAL A 286 -18.61 -21.46 -8.73
CA VAL A 286 -19.55 -22.13 -9.65
C VAL A 286 -19.06 -23.55 -10.00
N GLY A 287 -19.17 -24.47 -9.04
CA GLY A 287 -18.77 -25.87 -9.19
C GLY A 287 -19.72 -26.69 -10.06
N GLY A 288 -19.39 -26.88 -11.34
CA GLY A 288 -20.15 -27.75 -12.26
C GLY A 288 -19.67 -29.21 -12.25
N ASP A 289 -20.52 -30.14 -11.80
CA ASP A 289 -20.25 -31.59 -11.81
C ASP A 289 -20.27 -32.18 -13.23
N PHE A 290 -19.10 -32.27 -13.87
CA PHE A 290 -18.94 -32.89 -15.20
C PHE A 290 -18.96 -34.44 -15.14
N SER A 291 -20.11 -35.01 -14.80
CA SER A 291 -20.35 -36.46 -14.84
C SER A 291 -21.45 -36.88 -15.83
N GLY A 292 -21.05 -37.43 -16.97
CA GLY A 292 -21.87 -38.37 -17.75
C GLY A 292 -22.99 -37.82 -18.63
N SER A 293 -22.66 -37.49 -19.89
CA SER A 293 -23.52 -37.68 -21.07
C SER A 293 -24.99 -37.21 -21.00
N GLY A 294 -25.22 -35.91 -21.20
CA GLY A 294 -26.54 -35.35 -21.52
C GLY A 294 -26.41 -34.12 -22.41
N SER A 295 -27.26 -33.99 -23.44
CA SER A 295 -27.36 -32.75 -24.22
C SER A 295 -28.43 -31.87 -23.61
N ALA A 296 -28.02 -30.75 -23.00
CA ALA A 296 -28.90 -29.70 -22.53
C ALA A 296 -28.20 -28.34 -22.68
N VAL A 297 -28.93 -27.36 -23.19
CA VAL A 297 -28.55 -25.94 -23.09
C VAL A 297 -28.87 -25.49 -21.65
N PRO A 298 -28.04 -24.66 -20.99
CA PRO A 298 -28.39 -24.13 -19.68
C PRO A 298 -29.70 -23.34 -19.74
N ALA A 299 -30.68 -23.74 -18.93
CA ALA A 299 -31.87 -22.93 -18.70
C ALA A 299 -31.53 -21.86 -17.66
N PHE A 300 -31.70 -20.58 -18.02
CA PHE A 300 -31.58 -19.49 -17.06
C PHE A 300 -32.68 -19.61 -16.00
N TYR A 301 -32.30 -19.57 -14.73
CA TYR A 301 -33.22 -19.67 -13.61
C TYR A 301 -33.75 -18.28 -13.25
N THR A 302 -35.06 -18.07 -13.36
CA THR A 302 -35.73 -16.82 -12.97
C THR A 302 -36.28 -16.95 -11.55
N PRO A 303 -35.90 -16.08 -10.58
CA PRO A 303 -36.33 -16.21 -9.19
C PRO A 303 -37.74 -15.64 -8.97
N TYR A 304 -38.77 -16.44 -9.26
CA TYR A 304 -40.16 -16.21 -8.81
C TYR A 304 -40.89 -17.55 -8.73
N GLY A 305 -41.24 -18.03 -7.52
CA GLY A 305 -42.00 -19.28 -7.41
C GLY A 305 -41.95 -20.07 -6.08
N ALA A 306 -42.46 -19.47 -5.00
CA ALA A 306 -43.09 -20.15 -3.86
C ALA A 306 -42.40 -21.33 -3.13
N GLY A 307 -41.99 -21.06 -1.88
CA GLY A 307 -42.52 -21.85 -0.76
C GLY A 307 -41.59 -22.85 -0.05
N GLN A 308 -40.73 -22.35 0.83
CA GLN A 308 -40.25 -23.08 2.02
C GLN A 308 -40.15 -22.11 3.21
N GLU A 309 -40.58 -22.54 4.38
CA GLU A 309 -40.56 -21.72 5.61
C GLU A 309 -39.14 -21.67 6.18
N THR A 310 -38.51 -20.50 6.18
CA THR A 310 -37.31 -20.22 6.98
C THR A 310 -37.70 -19.66 8.35
N THR A 311 -36.92 -20.00 9.38
CA THR A 311 -37.14 -19.52 10.76
C THR A 311 -36.64 -18.10 10.94
N ALA A 312 -37.43 -17.25 11.62
CA ALA A 312 -37.24 -15.81 11.69
C ALA A 312 -35.83 -15.35 12.12
N GLU A 313 -35.18 -16.07 13.03
CA GLU A 313 -33.84 -15.75 13.55
C GLU A 313 -32.75 -15.72 12.46
N GLY A 314 -32.93 -16.43 11.34
CA GLY A 314 -31.98 -16.44 10.22
C GLY A 314 -32.27 -15.42 9.11
N ALA A 315 -33.29 -14.57 9.25
CA ALA A 315 -33.64 -13.55 8.26
C ALA A 315 -33.08 -12.16 8.61
N GLU A 316 -32.85 -11.88 9.90
CA GLU A 316 -32.34 -10.57 10.36
C GLU A 316 -30.83 -10.43 10.05
N GLU A 317 -30.02 -11.48 10.23
CA GLU A 317 -28.59 -11.48 9.90
C GLU A 317 -28.33 -11.32 8.39
N ASP A 318 -29.08 -12.04 7.54
CA ASP A 318 -28.95 -12.00 6.07
C ASP A 318 -29.46 -10.66 5.47
N LEU A 319 -30.27 -9.91 6.22
CA LEU A 319 -30.60 -8.51 5.92
C LEU A 319 -29.50 -7.54 6.35
N MET A 320 -28.97 -7.67 7.57
CA MET A 320 -27.90 -6.79 8.07
C MET A 320 -26.63 -6.86 7.21
N LEU A 321 -26.19 -8.08 6.84
CA LEU A 321 -25.00 -8.26 5.99
C LEU A 321 -25.16 -7.62 4.61
N ARG A 322 -26.36 -7.64 4.03
CA ARG A 322 -26.66 -6.95 2.77
C ARG A 322 -26.66 -5.44 2.92
N ASP A 323 -27.15 -4.93 4.05
CA ASP A 323 -27.22 -3.49 4.30
C ASP A 323 -25.84 -2.88 4.60
N GLU A 324 -24.93 -3.60 5.25
CA GLU A 324 -23.55 -3.13 5.44
C GLU A 324 -22.76 -3.06 4.12
N ALA A 325 -22.90 -4.06 3.25
CA ALA A 325 -22.35 -4.00 1.90
C ALA A 325 -22.91 -2.80 1.10
N LEU A 326 -24.23 -2.55 1.18
CA LEU A 326 -24.88 -1.41 0.54
C LEU A 326 -24.44 -0.06 1.14
N LEU A 327 -24.14 -0.01 2.45
CA LEU A 327 -23.62 1.17 3.15
C LEU A 327 -22.16 1.49 2.82
N HIS A 328 -21.34 0.49 2.47
CA HIS A 328 -19.93 0.71 2.10
C HIS A 328 -19.78 1.27 0.68
N ASP A 329 -20.67 0.88 -0.26
CA ASP A 329 -20.66 1.31 -1.67
C ASP A 329 -21.03 2.81 -1.85
N ILE A 330 -21.68 3.44 -0.86
CA ILE A 330 -22.06 4.87 -0.88
C ILE A 330 -20.82 5.80 -0.84
N GLY A 331 -19.62 5.26 -0.56
CA GLY A 331 -18.39 6.04 -0.44
C GLY A 331 -17.77 6.55 -1.76
N GLU A 332 -18.07 5.96 -2.92
CA GLU A 332 -17.24 6.12 -4.14
C GLU A 332 -17.91 6.78 -5.36
N PHE A 333 -18.49 7.99 -5.22
CA PHE A 333 -18.89 8.81 -6.39
C PHE A 333 -18.40 10.26 -6.35
N ASP A 334 -17.17 10.50 -6.84
CA ASP A 334 -16.56 11.84 -7.03
C ASP A 334 -17.16 12.59 -8.24
N ASN A 335 -18.26 13.33 -8.02
CA ASN A 335 -18.84 14.28 -8.98
C ASN A 335 -18.10 15.65 -8.92
N GLY A 336 -16.96 15.76 -9.61
CA GLY A 336 -16.02 16.87 -9.42
C GLY A 336 -16.33 18.25 -10.06
N MET A 337 -15.53 19.23 -9.59
CA MET A 337 -15.43 20.68 -9.95
C MET A 337 -16.43 21.58 -9.19
N GLU A 338 -16.05 22.71 -8.55
CA GLU A 338 -14.76 23.46 -8.58
C GLU A 338 -14.61 24.51 -7.43
N ALA A 339 -13.52 25.29 -7.46
CA ALA A 339 -13.28 26.59 -6.78
C ALA A 339 -12.72 26.67 -5.33
N ASP A 340 -11.39 26.54 -5.25
CA ASP A 340 -10.42 27.51 -4.68
C ASP A 340 -10.67 28.18 -3.31
N ALA A 341 -9.77 27.89 -2.34
CA ALA A 341 -9.45 28.79 -1.22
C ALA A 341 -8.08 28.48 -0.56
N TYR A 342 -6.96 28.87 -1.17
CA TYR A 342 -5.68 29.02 -0.44
C TYR A 342 -5.04 30.39 -0.68
N ALA A 343 -4.63 31.04 0.41
CA ALA A 343 -4.14 32.41 0.39
C ALA A 343 -2.71 32.51 -0.15
N VAL A 344 -2.46 33.53 -0.97
CA VAL A 344 -1.12 33.86 -1.49
C VAL A 344 -0.22 34.33 -0.34
N TYR A 345 0.84 33.59 -0.07
CA TYR A 345 1.99 34.09 0.69
C TYR A 345 2.98 34.76 -0.27
N ASP A 346 3.19 36.06 -0.07
CA ASP A 346 4.06 36.89 -0.91
C ASP A 346 5.54 36.65 -0.58
N PHE A 347 6.32 36.18 -1.55
CA PHE A 347 7.74 35.86 -1.38
C PHE A 347 8.62 37.06 -1.78
N ALA A 348 9.07 37.82 -0.77
CA ALA A 348 10.08 38.84 -0.96
C ALA A 348 11.44 38.22 -1.36
N GLU A 349 12.03 38.70 -2.46
CA GLU A 349 13.35 38.25 -2.93
C GLU A 349 14.48 38.67 -1.96
N PRO A 350 15.36 37.75 -1.52
CA PRO A 350 16.62 38.11 -0.91
C PRO A 350 17.69 38.34 -2.01
N GLU A 351 18.28 39.53 -2.04
CA GLU A 351 19.36 39.88 -2.97
C GLU A 351 20.52 38.87 -2.93
N LYS A 352 21.07 38.52 -4.09
CA LYS A 352 22.37 37.82 -4.18
C LYS A 352 23.40 38.68 -4.91
N SER A 353 24.43 39.04 -4.16
CA SER A 353 25.56 39.87 -4.60
C SER A 353 26.35 39.25 -5.74
N SER A 354 26.83 40.10 -6.65
CA SER A 354 27.69 39.71 -7.76
C SER A 354 29.12 39.34 -7.32
N ALA A 355 29.69 38.32 -7.97
CA ALA A 355 31.11 37.99 -7.92
C ALA A 355 31.55 37.32 -9.24
N GLU A 356 32.00 38.11 -10.21
CA GLU A 356 32.63 37.59 -11.43
C GLU A 356 34.06 37.10 -11.16
N SER A 357 34.53 36.07 -11.89
CA SER A 357 35.83 36.17 -12.58
C SER A 357 36.10 35.07 -13.62
N LYS A 358 35.92 35.45 -14.89
CA LYS A 358 36.90 35.29 -15.99
C LYS A 358 37.49 33.89 -16.25
N ASP A 359 36.79 33.15 -17.12
CA ASP A 359 37.23 32.92 -18.51
C ASP A 359 38.75 32.88 -18.81
N LYS A 360 39.19 31.77 -19.42
CA LYS A 360 40.09 31.85 -20.59
C LYS A 360 40.03 30.63 -21.51
N THR A 361 39.23 30.77 -22.57
CA THR A 361 39.47 30.34 -23.96
C THR A 361 40.66 29.40 -24.26
N ASN A 362 40.41 28.36 -25.07
CA ASN A 362 40.96 28.32 -26.43
C ASN A 362 40.26 27.27 -27.32
N ASP A 363 39.58 27.73 -28.36
CA ASP A 363 39.06 26.90 -29.44
C ASP A 363 40.15 26.42 -30.40
N ALA A 364 39.97 25.23 -30.98
CA ALA A 364 40.09 25.00 -32.42
C ALA A 364 39.68 23.57 -32.83
N ALA A 365 38.44 23.47 -33.34
CA ALA A 365 38.11 22.98 -34.69
C ALA A 365 38.35 21.48 -35.06
N SER A 366 37.47 20.80 -35.82
CA SER A 366 36.24 21.25 -36.51
C SER A 366 35.22 20.11 -36.73
N ALA A 367 33.94 20.49 -36.75
CA ALA A 367 32.90 20.16 -37.75
C ALA A 367 33.16 19.05 -38.82
N ASP A 368 32.19 18.23 -39.24
CA ASP A 368 30.77 18.13 -38.84
C ASP A 368 30.12 16.77 -39.26
N LYS A 369 28.83 16.62 -38.94
CA LYS A 369 27.69 15.94 -39.65
C LYS A 369 27.93 15.30 -41.06
N GLU A 370 27.15 14.31 -41.53
CA GLU A 370 25.78 13.90 -41.15
C GLU A 370 25.36 12.45 -41.53
N LYS A 371 24.11 12.11 -41.18
CA LYS A 371 23.18 11.01 -41.58
C LYS A 371 23.48 10.33 -42.93
N ALA A 372 23.40 9.00 -43.10
CA ALA A 372 22.38 7.99 -42.73
C ALA A 372 21.15 7.89 -43.67
N SER A 373 21.01 6.74 -44.34
CA SER A 373 19.78 6.16 -44.95
C SER A 373 20.10 4.83 -45.67
N ALA A 374 19.17 3.94 -46.06
CA ALA A 374 17.97 3.42 -45.40
C ALA A 374 17.39 2.23 -46.22
N ALA A 375 16.93 1.15 -45.53
CA ALA A 375 16.04 0.07 -46.01
C ALA A 375 16.43 -0.79 -47.25
N GLY A 376 15.80 -1.97 -47.40
CA GLY A 376 15.86 -2.80 -48.61
C GLY A 376 15.88 -4.32 -48.37
N ASP A 377 14.73 -4.98 -48.48
CA ASP A 377 14.53 -6.40 -48.12
C ASP A 377 15.02 -7.46 -49.13
N ASN A 378 14.94 -8.71 -48.67
CA ASN A 378 14.53 -9.93 -49.40
C ASN A 378 15.56 -10.88 -50.08
N ALA A 379 15.44 -12.14 -49.63
CA ALA A 379 15.34 -13.38 -50.41
C ALA A 379 16.55 -13.92 -51.23
N ALA A 380 17.20 -14.92 -50.61
CA ALA A 380 17.67 -16.20 -51.16
C ALA A 380 17.80 -16.42 -52.69
N LYS A 381 18.96 -16.96 -53.12
CA LYS A 381 19.01 -18.29 -53.79
C LYS A 381 20.40 -18.90 -53.90
N ASP A 382 20.41 -20.22 -54.02
CA ASP A 382 21.56 -21.12 -54.18
C ASP A 382 22.17 -21.11 -55.60
N ALA A 383 23.48 -21.36 -55.67
CA ALA A 383 24.16 -22.30 -56.59
C ALA A 383 25.69 -22.04 -56.49
N ASP A 384 26.51 -22.85 -55.79
CA ASP A 384 26.96 -24.22 -56.11
C ASP A 384 27.99 -24.24 -57.29
N PRO A 385 28.78 -25.30 -57.56
CA PRO A 385 30.12 -25.39 -56.96
C PRO A 385 31.24 -25.66 -58.00
N LYS A 386 32.49 -25.74 -57.52
CA LYS A 386 33.46 -26.71 -58.07
C LYS A 386 34.59 -27.05 -57.10
N ALA A 387 34.94 -28.33 -57.07
CA ALA A 387 35.97 -28.93 -56.22
C ALA A 387 37.13 -29.50 -57.06
N SER A 388 38.01 -30.28 -56.41
CA SER A 388 39.14 -31.06 -56.98
C SER A 388 40.41 -30.24 -57.31
N ALA A 389 41.65 -30.73 -57.13
CA ALA A 389 42.13 -32.00 -56.56
C ALA A 389 43.53 -31.87 -55.91
N LYS A 390 43.98 -32.92 -55.20
CA LYS A 390 45.31 -33.05 -54.56
C LYS A 390 46.46 -33.24 -55.56
N LYS A 391 47.70 -32.89 -55.16
CA LYS A 391 48.89 -33.79 -55.24
C LYS A 391 50.17 -33.29 -54.51
N ASP A 392 50.47 -33.94 -53.39
CA ASP A 392 51.72 -34.64 -53.00
C ASP A 392 53.15 -34.11 -53.34
N ALA A 393 53.91 -33.84 -52.26
CA ALA A 393 55.24 -34.40 -51.89
C ALA A 393 56.61 -33.77 -52.29
N ALA A 394 57.54 -33.84 -51.31
CA ALA A 394 59.03 -33.82 -51.36
C ALA A 394 59.77 -32.51 -51.75
N ALA A 395 61.02 -32.21 -51.31
CA ALA A 395 61.87 -32.68 -50.18
C ALA A 395 63.09 -31.71 -49.99
N ASP A 396 64.03 -32.05 -49.08
CA ASP A 396 65.33 -31.39 -48.75
C ASP A 396 65.28 -29.95 -48.16
N ASP A 397 66.33 -29.41 -47.52
CA ASP A 397 67.18 -29.82 -46.37
C ASP A 397 68.31 -28.77 -46.22
N LYS A 398 68.63 -28.35 -44.97
CA LYS A 398 69.99 -27.93 -44.53
C LYS A 398 70.08 -27.56 -43.04
N ASP A 399 70.40 -28.58 -42.25
CA ASP A 399 71.31 -28.60 -41.08
C ASP A 399 71.93 -27.26 -40.58
N LYS A 400 71.80 -27.01 -39.25
CA LYS A 400 72.97 -26.66 -38.40
C LYS A 400 72.77 -26.82 -36.88
N LYS A 401 73.41 -27.85 -36.33
CA LYS A 401 74.10 -27.95 -35.00
C LYS A 401 73.32 -27.73 -33.68
N LYS A 402 73.39 -28.78 -32.83
CA LYS A 402 73.30 -28.71 -31.34
C LYS A 402 74.63 -28.23 -30.72
N PRO A 403 74.64 -27.84 -29.44
CA PRO A 403 75.06 -28.80 -28.39
C PRO A 403 74.05 -28.88 -27.21
N GLY A 404 74.15 -29.85 -26.29
CA GLY A 404 75.07 -31.00 -26.28
C GLY A 404 75.70 -31.36 -24.94
N THR A 405 74.92 -31.45 -23.85
CA THR A 405 75.30 -32.21 -22.65
C THR A 405 74.11 -33.06 -22.19
N GLY A 406 74.35 -34.19 -21.55
CA GLY A 406 73.30 -35.12 -21.14
C GLY A 406 73.58 -35.77 -19.79
N ARG A 407 72.51 -36.31 -19.20
CA ARG A 407 72.57 -37.31 -18.14
C ARG A 407 71.36 -38.21 -18.29
N GLU A 408 71.60 -39.46 -18.63
CA GLU A 408 70.61 -40.51 -18.43
C GLU A 408 70.40 -40.70 -16.92
N TYR A 409 69.17 -40.96 -16.50
CA TYR A 409 68.94 -41.72 -15.28
C TYR A 409 67.76 -42.65 -15.46
N SER A 410 67.89 -43.85 -14.92
CA SER A 410 66.93 -44.94 -15.04
C SER A 410 65.85 -44.86 -13.95
N GLY A 411 64.70 -45.48 -14.20
CA GLY A 411 63.65 -45.60 -13.18
C GLY A 411 62.23 -45.63 -13.74
N GLY A 412 61.85 -46.74 -14.38
CA GLY A 412 60.44 -46.98 -14.71
C GLY A 412 59.61 -47.11 -13.43
N LYS A 413 58.67 -46.17 -13.22
CA LYS A 413 57.55 -46.32 -12.29
C LYS A 413 56.27 -45.93 -13.02
N GLN A 414 55.31 -46.85 -13.08
CA GLN A 414 53.96 -46.53 -13.49
C GLN A 414 53.36 -45.58 -12.45
N SER A 415 53.07 -44.34 -12.84
CA SER A 415 52.26 -43.43 -12.04
C SER A 415 50.82 -43.95 -12.04
N LYS A 416 50.39 -44.54 -10.91
CA LYS A 416 48.95 -44.68 -10.64
C LYS A 416 48.31 -43.29 -10.60
N GLY A 417 47.04 -43.21 -10.99
CA GLY A 417 46.34 -41.96 -11.32
C GLY A 417 46.42 -40.87 -10.25
N SER A 418 46.33 -39.61 -10.69
CA SER A 418 46.46 -38.44 -9.83
C SER A 418 45.21 -38.12 -9.00
N TRP A 419 44.11 -38.85 -9.21
CA TRP A 419 42.90 -38.71 -8.40
C TRP A 419 43.11 -39.19 -6.97
N LYS A 420 43.44 -38.23 -6.10
CA LYS A 420 43.14 -38.28 -4.68
C LYS A 420 42.67 -36.91 -4.24
N SER A 421 41.47 -36.86 -3.64
CA SER A 421 41.19 -35.87 -2.61
C SER A 421 42.36 -35.84 -1.62
N ARG A 422 42.81 -34.64 -1.28
CA ARG A 422 43.85 -34.42 -0.26
C ARG A 422 43.24 -34.32 1.14
N SER A 423 41.94 -34.57 1.27
CA SER A 423 41.27 -34.78 2.54
C SER A 423 41.18 -36.27 2.89
N ASN A 424 40.92 -36.56 4.17
CA ASN A 424 40.41 -37.85 4.63
C ASN A 424 38.87 -37.83 4.81
N ASP A 425 38.24 -36.68 4.56
CA ASP A 425 36.79 -36.47 4.57
C ASP A 425 36.16 -37.11 3.32
N PRO A 426 35.21 -38.06 3.47
CA PRO A 426 34.58 -38.75 2.34
C PRO A 426 33.68 -37.84 1.49
N ASP A 427 33.13 -36.76 2.05
CA ASP A 427 32.27 -35.83 1.30
C ASP A 427 33.11 -34.90 0.39
N CYS A 428 34.40 -34.77 0.68
CA CYS A 428 35.36 -33.93 -0.06
C CYS A 428 35.96 -34.69 -1.26
N PHE A 429 35.26 -34.70 -2.39
CA PHE A 429 35.71 -35.37 -3.61
C PHE A 429 36.83 -34.62 -4.36
N TYR A 430 36.97 -33.29 -4.20
CA TYR A 430 37.99 -32.50 -4.90
C TYR A 430 38.81 -31.60 -3.98
N GLY A 431 40.12 -31.53 -4.25
CA GLY A 431 41.03 -30.57 -3.60
C GLY A 431 41.43 -30.95 -2.17
N ARG A 432 41.36 -29.98 -1.25
CA ARG A 432 41.55 -30.12 0.21
C ARG A 432 40.20 -29.85 0.90
N ASN A 433 40.09 -30.13 2.20
CA ASN A 433 38.79 -29.96 2.86
C ASN A 433 38.28 -28.52 2.93
N CYS A 434 36.96 -28.37 2.80
CA CYS A 434 36.23 -27.11 2.87
C CYS A 434 35.69 -26.86 4.29
N ASP A 435 36.56 -27.01 5.30
CA ASP A 435 36.20 -26.76 6.69
C ASP A 435 36.48 -25.30 7.07
N GLY A 436 35.57 -24.72 7.85
CA GLY A 436 35.53 -23.30 8.18
C GLY A 436 34.10 -22.75 8.17
N GLU A 437 33.98 -21.51 8.62
CA GLU A 437 32.76 -20.70 8.54
C GLU A 437 32.39 -20.40 7.08
N THR A 438 31.11 -20.15 6.80
CA THR A 438 30.57 -19.89 5.45
C THR A 438 30.12 -18.45 5.32
N ILE A 439 30.51 -17.79 4.23
CA ILE A 439 30.10 -16.44 3.88
C ILE A 439 28.92 -16.51 2.90
N SER A 440 27.94 -15.61 3.05
CA SER A 440 26.83 -15.44 2.09
C SER A 440 27.36 -15.00 0.73
N ILE A 441 26.77 -15.48 -0.36
CA ILE A 441 27.19 -15.14 -1.72
C ILE A 441 26.97 -13.65 -2.00
N SER A 442 25.90 -13.06 -1.45
CA SER A 442 25.61 -11.62 -1.50
C SER A 442 26.65 -10.72 -0.80
N HIS A 443 27.56 -11.29 0.00
CA HIS A 443 28.64 -10.57 0.70
C HIS A 443 30.03 -10.83 0.08
N LEU A 444 30.09 -11.27 -1.18
CA LEU A 444 31.34 -11.55 -1.87
C LEU A 444 31.82 -10.36 -2.70
N GLU A 445 32.86 -9.69 -2.21
CA GLU A 445 33.59 -8.65 -2.93
C GLU A 445 34.81 -9.22 -3.67
N ASP A 446 35.42 -8.45 -4.57
CA ASP A 446 36.66 -8.87 -5.23
C ASP A 446 37.88 -8.69 -4.31
N ASN A 447 38.93 -9.49 -4.53
CA ASN A 447 40.16 -9.50 -3.71
C ASN A 447 39.97 -9.92 -2.24
N MET A 448 38.80 -10.46 -1.86
CA MET A 448 38.66 -11.28 -0.66
C MET A 448 39.68 -12.44 -0.67
N GLY A 449 40.00 -12.95 0.52
CA GLY A 449 40.94 -14.07 0.68
C GLY A 449 40.39 -15.42 0.23
N GLU A 450 40.94 -16.51 0.78
CA GLU A 450 40.34 -17.84 0.60
C GLU A 450 39.03 -17.93 1.41
N VAL A 451 37.89 -17.76 0.74
CA VAL A 451 36.55 -17.87 1.33
C VAL A 451 36.04 -19.30 1.28
N CYS A 452 34.98 -19.58 2.05
CA CYS A 452 34.18 -20.79 1.91
C CYS A 452 32.70 -20.41 1.76
N ILE A 453 32.03 -21.00 0.77
CA ILE A 453 30.62 -20.76 0.46
C ILE A 453 29.86 -22.08 0.40
N CYS A 454 28.54 -22.05 0.59
CA CYS A 454 27.69 -23.23 0.55
C CYS A 454 26.44 -22.92 -0.29
N GLY A 455 26.14 -23.73 -1.30
CA GLY A 455 25.15 -23.38 -2.31
C GLY A 455 24.58 -24.59 -3.08
N GLN A 456 23.45 -24.39 -3.76
CA GLN A 456 22.92 -25.30 -4.77
C GLN A 456 23.56 -24.97 -6.13
N VAL A 457 24.05 -25.97 -6.87
CA VAL A 457 24.49 -25.78 -8.26
C VAL A 457 23.28 -25.74 -9.18
N ILE A 458 23.04 -24.61 -9.85
CA ILE A 458 21.86 -24.39 -10.70
C ILE A 458 22.13 -24.59 -12.20
N GLY A 459 23.39 -24.58 -12.61
CA GLY A 459 23.80 -24.85 -13.99
C GLY A 459 25.30 -25.08 -14.10
N MET A 460 25.74 -25.76 -15.16
CA MET A 460 27.16 -25.97 -15.47
C MET A 460 27.41 -26.12 -16.96
N GLU A 461 28.61 -25.71 -17.39
CA GLU A 461 29.14 -25.88 -18.74
C GLU A 461 30.53 -26.53 -18.70
N GLU A 462 30.79 -27.46 -19.61
CA GLU A 462 32.11 -28.06 -19.82
C GLU A 462 32.77 -27.52 -21.09
N ARG A 463 34.07 -27.21 -21.03
CA ARG A 463 34.85 -26.73 -22.18
C ARG A 463 36.26 -27.29 -22.19
N GLU A 464 36.61 -28.01 -23.26
CA GLU A 464 38.00 -28.43 -23.49
C GLU A 464 38.90 -27.22 -23.83
N LEU A 465 40.08 -27.16 -23.21
CA LEU A 465 41.08 -26.13 -23.42
C LEU A 465 42.19 -26.64 -24.36
N ARG A 466 42.86 -25.73 -25.05
CA ARG A 466 44.03 -26.02 -25.93
C ARG A 466 45.20 -26.73 -25.22
N THR A 467 45.17 -26.82 -23.90
CA THR A 467 46.13 -27.55 -23.06
C THR A 467 45.76 -29.01 -22.81
N GLY A 468 44.63 -29.49 -23.34
CA GLY A 468 44.08 -30.82 -23.05
C GLY A 468 43.46 -30.94 -21.65
N LYS A 469 43.23 -29.83 -20.94
CA LYS A 469 42.44 -29.80 -19.70
C LYS A 469 40.99 -29.45 -20.00
N ILE A 470 40.08 -29.93 -19.16
CA ILE A 470 38.66 -29.58 -19.23
C ILE A 470 38.37 -28.52 -18.16
N LEU A 471 37.79 -27.41 -18.57
CA LEU A 471 37.26 -26.38 -17.68
C LEU A 471 35.78 -26.68 -17.44
N ILE A 472 35.40 -26.88 -16.18
CA ILE A 472 34.00 -26.81 -15.74
C ILE A 472 33.77 -25.39 -15.21
N THR A 473 32.76 -24.71 -15.76
CA THR A 473 32.21 -23.47 -15.18
C THR A 473 30.83 -23.79 -14.65
N ALA A 474 30.54 -23.50 -13.38
CA ALA A 474 29.25 -23.83 -12.78
C ALA A 474 28.75 -22.70 -11.89
N ASN A 475 27.42 -22.49 -11.90
CA ASN A 475 26.75 -21.42 -11.17
C ASN A 475 26.18 -21.98 -9.88
N ILE A 476 26.49 -21.34 -8.75
CA ILE A 476 26.10 -21.76 -7.41
C ILE A 476 25.37 -20.62 -6.69
N THR A 477 24.23 -20.94 -6.08
CA THR A 477 23.40 -19.99 -5.30
C THR A 477 23.19 -20.48 -3.88
N ASP A 478 23.17 -19.56 -2.92
CA ASP A 478 22.76 -19.79 -1.53
C ASP A 478 21.35 -19.24 -1.26
N PHE A 479 20.63 -18.83 -2.31
CA PHE A 479 19.35 -18.13 -2.32
C PHE A 479 19.39 -16.70 -1.76
N THR A 480 20.56 -16.16 -1.46
CA THR A 480 20.80 -14.71 -1.29
C THR A 480 21.32 -14.07 -2.57
N ASP A 481 22.23 -14.77 -3.28
CA ASP A 481 22.74 -14.37 -4.59
C ASP A 481 23.27 -15.61 -5.37
N THR A 482 23.82 -15.42 -6.58
CA THR A 482 24.43 -16.45 -7.43
C THR A 482 25.80 -16.01 -7.94
N ILE A 483 26.82 -16.85 -7.76
CA ILE A 483 28.16 -16.64 -8.32
C ILE A 483 28.58 -17.86 -9.16
N ALA A 484 29.43 -17.68 -10.17
CA ALA A 484 30.03 -18.81 -10.88
C ALA A 484 31.41 -19.18 -10.31
N PHE A 485 31.76 -20.46 -10.47
CA PHE A 485 33.04 -21.01 -10.04
C PHE A 485 33.67 -21.88 -11.12
N LYS A 486 35.01 -21.92 -11.16
CA LYS A 486 35.76 -22.46 -12.31
C LYS A 486 36.79 -23.51 -11.88
N VAL A 487 36.60 -24.74 -12.36
CA VAL A 487 37.41 -25.93 -12.00
C VAL A 487 38.17 -26.46 -13.22
N PHE A 488 39.48 -26.67 -13.08
CA PHE A 488 40.37 -27.11 -14.18
C PHE A 488 40.79 -28.59 -14.02
N VAL A 489 39.97 -29.49 -14.58
CA VAL A 489 40.07 -30.95 -14.47
C VAL A 489 41.02 -31.53 -15.54
N ALA A 490 41.64 -32.67 -15.26
CA ALA A 490 42.39 -33.44 -16.27
C ALA A 490 41.46 -34.45 -17.00
N PRO A 491 41.79 -34.90 -18.23
CA PRO A 491 40.96 -35.87 -18.95
C PRO A 491 40.72 -37.17 -18.19
N ASP A 492 41.74 -37.69 -17.50
CA ASP A 492 41.65 -38.93 -16.70
C ASP A 492 40.73 -38.80 -15.47
N ASP A 493 40.38 -37.56 -15.09
CA ASP A 493 39.71 -37.19 -13.84
C ASP A 493 38.26 -36.68 -14.07
N ILE A 494 37.80 -36.52 -15.32
CA ILE A 494 36.53 -35.84 -15.64
C ILE A 494 35.28 -36.66 -15.31
N ASP A 495 35.31 -37.97 -15.49
CA ASP A 495 34.11 -38.79 -15.30
C ASP A 495 33.73 -38.90 -13.81
N ILE A 496 34.71 -38.83 -12.91
CA ILE A 496 34.47 -38.73 -11.46
C ILE A 496 33.86 -37.36 -11.12
N MET A 497 34.33 -36.28 -11.75
CA MET A 497 33.71 -34.96 -11.61
C MET A 497 32.24 -34.95 -12.04
N ARG A 498 31.89 -35.63 -13.14
CA ARG A 498 30.50 -35.77 -13.60
C ARG A 498 29.64 -36.66 -12.70
N GLU A 499 30.26 -37.61 -11.99
CA GLU A 499 29.56 -38.45 -11.01
C GLU A 499 29.29 -37.70 -9.70
N GLU A 500 30.21 -36.85 -9.25
CA GLU A 500 30.10 -36.15 -7.96
C GLU A 500 29.41 -34.77 -8.07
N LEU A 501 29.70 -33.98 -9.12
CA LEU A 501 29.17 -32.63 -9.31
C LEU A 501 27.96 -32.62 -10.26
N LYS A 502 26.76 -32.32 -9.73
CA LYS A 502 25.47 -32.44 -10.44
C LYS A 502 24.55 -31.25 -10.17
N THR A 503 23.82 -30.80 -11.19
CA THR A 503 22.82 -29.73 -11.07
C THR A 503 21.71 -30.14 -10.09
N GLY A 504 21.23 -29.18 -9.30
CA GLY A 504 20.23 -29.39 -8.25
C GLY A 504 20.77 -29.99 -6.95
N LYS A 505 22.07 -30.33 -6.87
CA LYS A 505 22.74 -30.79 -5.64
C LYS A 505 23.45 -29.65 -4.92
N PHE A 506 23.78 -29.92 -3.66
CA PHE A 506 24.31 -28.96 -2.70
C PHE A 506 25.78 -29.22 -2.41
N TYR A 507 26.58 -28.15 -2.41
CA TYR A 507 28.03 -28.23 -2.29
C TYR A 507 28.56 -27.11 -1.39
N LYS A 508 29.60 -27.43 -0.64
CA LYS A 508 30.45 -26.47 0.06
C LYS A 508 31.77 -26.33 -0.70
N ILE A 509 32.09 -25.12 -1.12
CA ILE A 509 33.21 -24.80 -2.01
C ILE A 509 34.21 -23.92 -1.27
N LYS A 510 35.50 -24.13 -1.51
CA LYS A 510 36.59 -23.26 -1.03
C LYS A 510 37.43 -22.74 -2.19
N GLY A 511 37.67 -21.43 -2.23
CA GLY A 511 38.36 -20.74 -3.33
C GLY A 511 38.54 -19.25 -3.06
N VAL A 512 38.91 -18.48 -4.08
CA VAL A 512 39.22 -17.04 -3.97
C VAL A 512 38.33 -16.23 -4.90
N PRO A 513 37.47 -15.31 -4.39
CA PRO A 513 36.71 -14.38 -5.20
C PRO A 513 37.65 -13.42 -5.94
N ALA A 514 37.60 -13.44 -7.27
CA ALA A 514 38.41 -12.56 -8.11
C ALA A 514 37.67 -12.20 -9.38
N TYR A 515 37.90 -10.98 -9.87
CA TYR A 515 37.32 -10.48 -11.11
C TYR A 515 37.87 -11.25 -12.33
N ASP A 516 36.99 -11.95 -13.04
CA ASP A 516 37.32 -12.66 -14.28
C ASP A 516 37.18 -11.70 -15.46
N ALA A 517 38.30 -11.23 -16.01
CA ALA A 517 38.30 -10.27 -17.11
C ALA A 517 37.73 -10.80 -18.46
N TYR A 518 37.49 -12.11 -18.59
CA TYR A 518 36.81 -12.68 -19.77
C TYR A 518 35.28 -12.68 -19.59
N ALA A 519 34.80 -13.01 -18.39
CA ALA A 519 33.37 -13.00 -18.08
C ALA A 519 32.83 -11.62 -17.64
N ARG A 520 33.72 -10.74 -17.16
CA ARG A 520 33.46 -9.38 -16.63
C ARG A 520 32.66 -9.33 -15.31
N GLU A 521 32.83 -10.36 -14.49
CA GLU A 521 32.13 -10.58 -13.23
C GLU A 521 33.11 -11.07 -12.15
N VAL A 522 32.76 -10.96 -10.87
CA VAL A 522 33.50 -11.63 -9.78
C VAL A 522 33.14 -13.10 -9.79
N ASN A 523 34.15 -13.97 -9.77
CA ASN A 523 33.99 -15.43 -9.78
C ASN A 523 34.80 -16.08 -8.66
N ILE A 524 34.35 -17.23 -8.17
CA ILE A 524 35.22 -18.05 -7.31
C ILE A 524 36.27 -18.74 -8.21
N THR A 525 37.46 -18.16 -8.19
CA THR A 525 38.64 -18.70 -8.86
C THR A 525 39.43 -19.61 -7.94
N SER A 526 40.46 -20.26 -8.49
CA SER A 526 41.50 -20.93 -7.70
C SER A 526 40.97 -21.98 -6.69
N ILE A 527 39.91 -22.70 -7.07
CA ILE A 527 39.18 -23.66 -6.22
C ILE A 527 40.15 -24.62 -5.51
N THR A 528 40.25 -24.48 -4.20
CA THR A 528 41.14 -25.27 -3.35
C THR A 528 40.46 -26.51 -2.79
N GLY A 529 39.12 -26.55 -2.79
CA GLY A 529 38.32 -27.71 -2.44
C GLY A 529 36.85 -27.62 -2.89
N VAL A 530 36.23 -28.78 -3.11
CA VAL A 530 34.78 -28.94 -3.19
C VAL A 530 34.37 -30.16 -2.36
N LYS A 531 33.30 -30.04 -1.59
CA LYS A 531 32.66 -31.17 -0.90
C LYS A 531 31.14 -31.11 -1.00
N HIS A 532 30.49 -32.27 -0.86
CA HIS A 532 29.03 -32.35 -0.74
C HIS A 532 28.53 -31.58 0.49
N ALA A 533 27.29 -31.08 0.42
CA ALA A 533 26.59 -30.48 1.55
C ALA A 533 25.16 -31.01 1.64
N SER A 534 24.60 -31.01 2.85
CA SER A 534 23.16 -31.13 3.07
C SER A 534 22.44 -29.88 2.57
N ASP A 535 21.23 -30.01 2.04
CA ASP A 535 20.32 -28.87 1.91
C ASP A 535 19.98 -28.35 3.33
N TRP A 536 20.40 -27.12 3.64
CA TRP A 536 20.13 -26.49 4.95
C TRP A 536 18.79 -25.75 4.99
N ARG A 537 18.09 -25.64 3.84
CA ARG A 537 16.77 -25.02 3.81
C ARG A 537 15.79 -25.92 4.54
N LYS A 538 15.18 -25.39 5.60
CA LYS A 538 13.95 -25.96 6.14
C LYS A 538 12.83 -25.72 5.13
N GLY A 539 12.42 -26.75 4.41
CA GLY A 539 11.17 -26.69 3.64
C GLY A 539 10.00 -26.46 4.61
N ARG A 540 9.11 -25.52 4.29
CA ARG A 540 7.87 -25.32 5.05
C ARG A 540 7.07 -26.63 5.04
N THR A 541 6.79 -27.16 6.21
CA THR A 541 5.86 -28.27 6.46
C THR A 541 4.45 -27.73 6.73
N ASP A 542 3.50 -28.65 6.76
CA ASP A 542 2.14 -28.45 7.26
C ASP A 542 1.94 -29.58 8.26
N ASP A 543 1.94 -29.24 9.56
CA ASP A 543 2.05 -30.20 10.66
C ASP A 543 0.74 -30.32 11.46
N GLU A 544 -0.33 -29.62 11.05
CA GLU A 544 -1.65 -29.66 11.69
C GLU A 544 -2.37 -31.01 11.53
N GLU A 545 -3.31 -31.32 12.43
CA GLU A 545 -4.14 -32.53 12.29
C GLU A 545 -5.24 -32.34 11.21
N GLU A 546 -5.89 -31.19 11.17
CA GLU A 546 -6.86 -30.84 10.14
C GLU A 546 -6.17 -30.09 8.98
N LYS A 547 -6.21 -30.69 7.77
CA LYS A 547 -5.47 -30.18 6.61
C LYS A 547 -6.26 -29.14 5.84
N ARG A 548 -5.65 -27.95 5.69
CA ARG A 548 -6.13 -26.87 4.82
C ARG A 548 -6.41 -27.37 3.40
N ILE A 549 -7.37 -26.72 2.75
CA ILE A 549 -7.57 -26.76 1.30
C ILE A 549 -7.28 -25.34 0.80
N GLU A 550 -6.49 -25.22 -0.27
CA GLU A 550 -6.31 -23.94 -0.95
C GLU A 550 -7.48 -23.69 -1.91
N LEU A 551 -8.09 -22.50 -1.82
CA LEU A 551 -9.28 -22.11 -2.58
C LEU A 551 -9.05 -20.95 -3.56
N ASN A 552 -7.96 -20.20 -3.41
CA ASN A 552 -7.53 -19.20 -4.38
C ASN A 552 -6.05 -19.44 -4.74
N MET A 553 -5.75 -19.74 -6.01
CA MET A 553 -4.40 -20.03 -6.50
C MET A 553 -4.24 -19.66 -7.98
N HIS A 554 -3.40 -18.65 -8.22
CA HIS A 554 -2.95 -18.23 -9.54
C HIS A 554 -1.73 -19.04 -10.02
N THR A 555 -1.71 -19.42 -11.29
CA THR A 555 -0.65 -20.24 -11.89
C THR A 555 0.13 -19.45 -12.95
N LEU A 556 1.15 -20.06 -13.58
CA LEU A 556 1.83 -19.52 -14.78
C LEU A 556 0.89 -19.10 -15.94
N MET A 557 -0.41 -19.36 -15.85
CA MET A 557 -1.44 -18.96 -16.81
C MET A 557 -2.13 -17.63 -16.46
N SER A 558 -2.02 -17.14 -15.22
CA SER A 558 -2.32 -15.73 -14.89
C SER A 558 -1.24 -14.85 -15.51
N GLU A 559 -1.60 -14.10 -16.56
CA GLU A 559 -0.64 -13.36 -17.39
C GLU A 559 0.17 -12.34 -16.58
N MET A 560 1.50 -12.49 -16.60
CA MET A 560 2.49 -11.62 -15.93
C MET A 560 2.35 -11.49 -14.41
N ASP A 561 1.55 -12.34 -13.77
CA ASP A 561 1.14 -12.24 -12.36
C ASP A 561 1.79 -13.32 -11.49
N SER A 562 1.52 -14.61 -11.77
CA SER A 562 2.07 -15.73 -10.99
C SER A 562 3.25 -16.42 -11.69
N VAL A 563 4.31 -16.66 -10.91
CA VAL A 563 5.52 -17.38 -11.35
C VAL A 563 5.47 -18.89 -11.03
N VAL A 564 4.31 -19.39 -10.59
CA VAL A 564 4.22 -20.70 -9.93
C VAL A 564 3.65 -21.78 -10.84
N ASP A 565 4.46 -22.83 -11.04
CA ASP A 565 4.14 -23.99 -11.87
C ASP A 565 3.06 -24.88 -11.24
N ILE A 566 2.06 -25.23 -12.04
CA ILE A 566 0.86 -26.01 -11.66
C ILE A 566 1.26 -27.33 -11.02
N LYS A 567 2.19 -28.06 -11.64
CA LYS A 567 2.64 -29.35 -11.15
C LYS A 567 3.29 -29.22 -9.78
N LYS A 568 4.20 -28.26 -9.59
CA LYS A 568 4.88 -28.02 -8.30
C LYS A 568 3.90 -27.67 -7.18
N MET A 569 2.80 -26.97 -7.47
CA MET A 569 1.75 -26.69 -6.47
C MET A 569 0.94 -27.93 -6.10
N ILE A 570 0.51 -28.71 -7.10
CA ILE A 570 -0.20 -29.98 -6.87
C ILE A 570 0.68 -30.97 -6.09
N ASP A 571 1.95 -31.13 -6.47
CA ASP A 571 2.93 -31.94 -5.75
C ASP A 571 3.15 -31.43 -4.31
N ARG A 572 3.13 -30.11 -4.09
CA ARG A 572 3.27 -29.51 -2.75
C ARG A 572 2.04 -29.72 -1.86
N ALA A 573 0.83 -29.48 -2.37
CA ALA A 573 -0.41 -29.70 -1.66
C ALA A 573 -0.54 -31.18 -1.23
N LYS A 574 -0.25 -32.12 -2.15
CA LYS A 574 -0.15 -33.56 -1.86
C LYS A 574 0.90 -33.86 -0.77
N ALA A 575 2.07 -33.21 -0.81
CA ALA A 575 3.12 -33.39 0.20
C ALA A 575 2.79 -32.79 1.58
N TRP A 576 1.88 -31.81 1.65
CA TRP A 576 1.30 -31.27 2.89
C TRP A 576 0.06 -32.06 3.35
N GLY A 577 -0.35 -33.11 2.63
CA GLY A 577 -1.52 -33.93 2.97
C GLY A 577 -2.87 -33.26 2.67
N HIS A 578 -2.87 -32.13 1.96
CA HIS A 578 -4.10 -31.44 1.56
C HIS A 578 -4.96 -32.34 0.68
N LYS A 579 -6.28 -32.35 0.92
CA LYS A 579 -7.23 -33.19 0.17
C LYS A 579 -7.66 -32.61 -1.17
N ALA A 580 -7.51 -31.30 -1.34
CA ALA A 580 -7.86 -30.60 -2.57
C ALA A 580 -7.02 -29.35 -2.78
N VAL A 581 -7.03 -28.84 -4.01
CA VAL A 581 -6.48 -27.53 -4.39
C VAL A 581 -7.36 -26.91 -5.48
N ALA A 582 -7.68 -25.64 -5.36
CA ALA A 582 -8.33 -24.87 -6.41
C ALA A 582 -7.33 -24.31 -7.43
N ILE A 583 -7.84 -23.98 -8.61
CA ILE A 583 -7.12 -23.25 -9.66
C ILE A 583 -8.04 -22.12 -10.09
N THR A 584 -7.59 -20.89 -9.90
CA THR A 584 -8.34 -19.65 -10.11
C THR A 584 -7.45 -18.66 -10.85
N ASP A 585 -7.06 -19.00 -12.08
CA ASP A 585 -6.26 -18.08 -12.89
C ASP A 585 -7.04 -16.78 -13.18
N ASN A 586 -6.31 -15.67 -13.33
CA ASN A 586 -6.88 -14.34 -13.49
C ASN A 586 -7.49 -14.15 -14.89
N GLY A 587 -8.82 -14.03 -14.96
CA GLY A 587 -9.59 -13.85 -16.19
C GLY A 587 -9.58 -15.04 -17.17
N VAL A 588 -8.93 -16.16 -16.83
CA VAL A 588 -8.70 -17.29 -17.75
C VAL A 588 -8.86 -18.65 -17.06
N VAL A 589 -8.94 -19.72 -17.85
CA VAL A 589 -8.99 -21.12 -17.39
C VAL A 589 -7.93 -22.01 -18.07
N GLN A 590 -6.84 -21.39 -18.56
CA GLN A 590 -5.84 -22.08 -19.37
C GLN A 590 -5.04 -23.13 -18.60
N GLY A 591 -4.98 -23.07 -17.26
CA GLY A 591 -4.33 -24.08 -16.43
C GLY A 591 -5.07 -25.42 -16.35
N PHE A 592 -6.36 -25.46 -16.70
CA PHE A 592 -7.21 -26.64 -16.48
C PHE A 592 -6.71 -27.93 -17.16
N PRO A 593 -6.28 -27.93 -18.45
CA PRO A 593 -5.81 -29.15 -19.11
C PRO A 593 -4.50 -29.67 -18.53
N ILE A 594 -3.62 -28.77 -18.07
CA ILE A 594 -2.35 -29.14 -17.43
C ILE A 594 -2.65 -29.82 -16.08
N ALA A 595 -3.46 -29.18 -15.25
CA ALA A 595 -3.84 -29.74 -13.94
C ALA A 595 -4.56 -31.10 -14.06
N ALA A 596 -5.47 -31.24 -15.01
CA ALA A 596 -6.18 -32.50 -15.30
C ALA A 596 -5.26 -33.64 -15.78
N HIS A 597 -4.00 -33.35 -16.13
CA HIS A 597 -2.97 -34.36 -16.42
C HIS A 597 -2.05 -34.66 -15.23
N GLU A 598 -2.00 -33.81 -14.19
CA GLU A 598 -1.18 -33.97 -12.98
C GLU A 598 -1.90 -34.70 -11.82
N VAL A 599 -3.18 -35.05 -11.99
CA VAL A 599 -3.96 -35.83 -11.03
C VAL A 599 -4.74 -36.92 -11.75
N SER A 600 -4.46 -38.19 -11.45
CA SER A 600 -5.21 -39.32 -11.98
C SER A 600 -6.59 -39.43 -11.31
N MET A 601 -7.62 -39.83 -12.06
CA MET A 601 -8.97 -40.16 -11.54
C MET A 601 -9.02 -41.36 -10.54
N LYS A 602 -7.87 -41.82 -10.07
CA LYS A 602 -7.70 -42.88 -9.04
C LYS A 602 -6.96 -42.38 -7.79
N GLU A 603 -6.51 -41.13 -7.79
CA GLU A 603 -5.88 -40.51 -6.63
C GLU A 603 -6.95 -39.89 -5.72
N ASP A 604 -6.74 -40.01 -4.41
CA ASP A 604 -7.59 -39.43 -3.36
C ASP A 604 -7.22 -37.94 -3.13
N PHE A 605 -7.30 -37.16 -4.21
CA PHE A 605 -6.94 -35.75 -4.26
C PHE A 605 -7.82 -35.02 -5.28
N LYS A 606 -8.54 -33.97 -4.87
CA LYS A 606 -9.52 -33.25 -5.71
C LYS A 606 -8.92 -31.96 -6.29
N LEU A 607 -9.09 -31.76 -7.60
CA LEU A 607 -8.93 -30.44 -8.22
C LEU A 607 -10.27 -29.69 -8.17
N ILE A 608 -10.22 -28.41 -7.81
CA ILE A 608 -11.37 -27.49 -7.88
C ILE A 608 -11.08 -26.52 -9.03
N PHE A 609 -11.87 -26.59 -10.09
CA PHE A 609 -11.69 -25.78 -11.29
C PHE A 609 -12.52 -24.48 -11.17
N GLY A 610 -11.84 -23.34 -11.12
CA GLY A 610 -12.45 -22.01 -10.98
C GLY A 610 -11.74 -20.94 -11.81
N VAL A 611 -12.08 -19.67 -11.58
CA VAL A 611 -11.50 -18.52 -12.27
C VAL A 611 -11.65 -17.30 -11.37
N THR A 612 -10.63 -16.45 -11.28
CA THR A 612 -10.79 -15.12 -10.68
C THR A 612 -11.31 -14.19 -11.78
N ALA A 613 -12.60 -13.88 -11.72
CA ALA A 613 -13.33 -13.19 -12.78
C ALA A 613 -13.50 -11.69 -12.47
N TYR A 614 -13.35 -10.86 -13.50
CA TYR A 614 -13.60 -9.42 -13.41
C TYR A 614 -15.10 -9.15 -13.62
N LEU A 615 -15.81 -8.81 -12.55
CA LEU A 615 -17.18 -8.31 -12.60
C LEU A 615 -17.17 -6.78 -12.68
N ALA A 616 -18.07 -6.21 -13.50
CA ALA A 616 -18.34 -4.78 -13.52
C ALA A 616 -19.85 -4.60 -13.34
N ASN A 617 -20.26 -3.72 -12.42
CA ASN A 617 -21.67 -3.49 -12.14
C ASN A 617 -22.28 -2.58 -13.22
N ASP A 618 -23.22 -3.12 -14.00
CA ASP A 618 -24.02 -2.39 -14.99
C ASP A 618 -25.44 -2.08 -14.50
N LEU A 619 -25.84 -2.62 -13.35
CA LEU A 619 -27.12 -2.38 -12.71
C LEU A 619 -27.06 -1.14 -11.81
N LYS A 620 -28.12 -0.34 -11.84
CA LYS A 620 -28.32 0.77 -10.90
C LYS A 620 -29.62 0.58 -10.14
N THR A 621 -29.51 0.66 -8.82
CA THR A 621 -30.62 0.44 -7.89
C THR A 621 -31.59 1.61 -7.93
N LEU A 622 -32.64 1.49 -8.75
CA LEU A 622 -33.69 2.50 -8.91
C LEU A 622 -34.61 2.62 -7.69
N VAL A 623 -34.77 1.52 -6.95
CA VAL A 623 -35.67 1.38 -5.80
C VAL A 623 -34.84 0.86 -4.63
N LEU A 624 -34.79 1.62 -3.54
CA LEU A 624 -34.16 1.24 -2.28
C LEU A 624 -35.24 0.64 -1.35
N ASN A 625 -34.95 -0.49 -0.71
CA ASN A 625 -35.83 -1.16 0.26
C ASN A 625 -37.29 -1.33 -0.23
N GLY A 626 -37.47 -1.95 -1.40
CA GLY A 626 -38.79 -2.13 -2.05
C GLY A 626 -39.62 -3.29 -1.46
N HIS A 627 -40.90 -3.06 -1.19
CA HIS A 627 -41.85 -4.03 -0.61
C HIS A 627 -42.98 -4.44 -1.57
N ASP A 628 -42.63 -4.62 -2.85
CA ASP A 628 -43.57 -4.90 -3.95
C ASP A 628 -44.69 -3.83 -4.12
N GLU A 629 -44.39 -2.55 -3.84
CA GLU A 629 -45.32 -1.44 -4.08
C GLU A 629 -45.77 -1.34 -5.54
N ASP A 630 -47.09 -1.35 -5.73
CA ASP A 630 -47.72 -1.04 -7.01
C ASP A 630 -47.84 0.48 -7.19
N PHE A 631 -46.77 1.09 -7.73
CA PHE A 631 -46.72 2.51 -8.09
C PHE A 631 -47.79 2.92 -9.13
N ASP A 632 -48.48 1.95 -9.77
CA ASP A 632 -49.50 2.22 -10.76
C ASP A 632 -50.92 2.36 -10.17
N ARG A 633 -51.08 2.30 -8.83
CA ARG A 633 -52.38 2.50 -8.16
C ARG A 633 -52.73 3.98 -7.92
N ASP A 634 -54.01 4.30 -8.10
CA ASP A 634 -54.59 5.63 -7.85
C ASP A 634 -54.56 6.04 -6.35
N ASP A 635 -54.28 5.12 -5.42
CA ASP A 635 -54.14 5.38 -3.98
C ASP A 635 -52.68 5.32 -3.47
N THR A 636 -51.69 5.26 -4.38
CA THR A 636 -50.27 5.42 -4.04
C THR A 636 -49.92 6.90 -3.89
N GLU A 637 -49.42 7.27 -2.72
CA GLU A 637 -48.92 8.61 -2.41
C GLU A 637 -47.39 8.61 -2.33
N PHE A 638 -46.76 9.72 -2.69
CA PHE A 638 -45.31 9.91 -2.64
C PHE A 638 -44.95 11.04 -1.68
N VAL A 639 -43.87 10.89 -0.91
CA VAL A 639 -43.24 11.98 -0.16
C VAL A 639 -41.90 12.29 -0.79
N VAL A 640 -41.89 13.36 -1.58
CA VAL A 640 -40.67 13.92 -2.15
C VAL A 640 -39.97 14.73 -1.07
N PHE A 641 -38.70 14.47 -0.79
CA PHE A 641 -37.95 15.14 0.25
C PHE A 641 -36.48 15.34 -0.09
N ASP A 642 -35.87 16.28 0.65
CA ASP A 642 -34.46 16.67 0.59
C ASP A 642 -34.03 17.04 2.02
N ILE A 643 -32.74 16.90 2.35
CA ILE A 643 -32.19 17.34 3.63
C ILE A 643 -30.92 18.18 3.48
N GLU A 644 -30.85 19.25 4.26
CA GLU A 644 -29.59 20.00 4.41
C GLU A 644 -28.85 19.53 5.67
N THR A 645 -27.52 19.44 5.58
CA THR A 645 -26.68 18.80 6.62
C THR A 645 -25.36 19.55 6.86
N THR A 646 -24.74 19.36 8.02
CA THR A 646 -23.41 19.93 8.34
C THR A 646 -22.24 19.25 7.60
N GLY A 647 -22.51 18.36 6.64
CA GLY A 647 -21.52 17.69 5.82
C GLY A 647 -21.93 16.26 5.44
N LEU A 648 -21.14 15.62 4.57
CA LEU A 648 -21.53 14.40 3.87
C LEU A 648 -21.47 13.09 4.69
N SER A 649 -21.05 13.12 5.96
CA SER A 649 -20.85 11.90 6.75
C SER A 649 -22.10 11.51 7.52
N LEU A 650 -22.78 10.42 7.13
CA LEU A 650 -23.89 9.83 7.88
C LEU A 650 -23.55 9.65 9.36
N LYS A 651 -22.34 9.17 9.66
CA LYS A 651 -21.91 8.87 11.02
C LYS A 651 -21.55 10.12 11.85
N HIS A 652 -21.00 11.18 11.25
CA HIS A 652 -20.43 12.32 12.00
C HIS A 652 -21.18 13.66 11.84
N CYS A 653 -21.98 13.83 10.78
CA CYS A 653 -22.67 15.09 10.49
C CYS A 653 -24.11 15.12 11.04
N LYS A 654 -24.69 16.31 11.05
CA LYS A 654 -26.00 16.62 11.64
C LYS A 654 -26.93 17.20 10.58
N ILE A 655 -28.22 16.88 10.66
CA ILE A 655 -29.26 17.50 9.82
C ILE A 655 -29.53 18.93 10.34
N ILE A 656 -29.78 19.88 9.43
CA ILE A 656 -30.07 21.30 9.73
C ILE A 656 -31.38 21.80 9.10
N GLU A 657 -31.87 21.19 8.03
CA GLU A 657 -33.24 21.38 7.52
C GLU A 657 -33.77 20.05 6.97
N ILE A 658 -35.08 19.78 7.16
CA ILE A 658 -35.81 18.75 6.42
C ILE A 658 -36.95 19.44 5.67
N GLY A 659 -36.98 19.30 4.34
CA GLY A 659 -38.04 19.80 3.47
C GLY A 659 -38.68 18.64 2.73
N ALA A 660 -40.01 18.58 2.72
CA ALA A 660 -40.74 17.53 2.02
C ALA A 660 -42.14 17.95 1.54
N VAL A 661 -42.60 17.34 0.46
CA VAL A 661 -43.92 17.54 -0.15
C VAL A 661 -44.57 16.18 -0.36
N ARG A 662 -45.78 15.99 0.19
CA ARG A 662 -46.59 14.79 -0.01
C ARG A 662 -47.53 15.03 -1.19
N ILE A 663 -47.49 14.16 -2.20
CA ILE A 663 -48.24 14.28 -3.46
C ILE A 663 -49.01 12.98 -3.75
N ASP A 664 -50.12 13.08 -4.49
CA ASP A 664 -50.75 11.92 -5.13
C ASP A 664 -50.06 11.57 -6.46
N LYS A 665 -50.48 10.46 -7.09
CA LYS A 665 -49.96 9.98 -8.38
C LYS A 665 -50.09 11.00 -9.52
N GLU A 666 -51.06 11.92 -9.46
CA GLU A 666 -51.21 13.03 -10.40
C GLU A 666 -50.30 14.24 -10.12
N GLY A 667 -49.47 14.21 -9.07
CA GLY A 667 -48.56 15.29 -8.70
C GLY A 667 -49.24 16.45 -7.96
N LYS A 668 -50.41 16.24 -7.36
CA LYS A 668 -51.13 17.28 -6.60
C LYS A 668 -50.79 17.20 -5.11
N GLU A 669 -50.19 18.27 -4.59
CA GLU A 669 -49.88 18.46 -3.16
C GLU A 669 -51.06 18.10 -2.23
N LEU A 670 -50.78 17.18 -1.30
CA LEU A 670 -51.63 16.71 -0.21
C LEU A 670 -51.21 17.34 1.13
N GLY A 671 -49.92 17.62 1.28
CA GLY A 671 -49.34 18.25 2.47
C GLY A 671 -47.86 18.56 2.29
N ARG A 672 -47.29 19.31 3.23
CA ARG A 672 -45.92 19.82 3.17
C ARG A 672 -45.28 19.85 4.56
N PHE A 673 -43.98 19.57 4.59
CA PHE A 673 -43.13 19.55 5.78
C PHE A 673 -41.94 20.49 5.51
N SER A 674 -41.64 21.39 6.43
CA SER A 674 -40.47 22.26 6.36
C SER A 674 -40.13 22.68 7.79
N GLU A 675 -39.10 22.06 8.35
CA GLU A 675 -38.67 22.26 9.72
C GLU A 675 -37.14 22.42 9.72
N PHE A 676 -36.65 23.52 10.33
CA PHE A 676 -35.24 23.60 10.69
C PHE A 676 -34.95 22.64 11.85
N VAL A 677 -33.73 22.11 11.86
CA VAL A 677 -33.23 21.21 12.89
C VAL A 677 -32.04 21.88 13.56
N ASN A 678 -32.04 21.96 14.89
CA ASN A 678 -30.86 22.41 15.63
C ASN A 678 -29.83 21.25 15.68
N PRO A 679 -28.62 21.42 15.11
CA PRO A 679 -27.60 20.38 15.06
C PRO A 679 -26.79 20.23 16.36
N GLU A 680 -26.95 21.16 17.32
CA GLU A 680 -26.16 21.32 18.55
C GLU A 680 -24.63 21.51 18.34
N VAL A 681 -24.19 21.70 17.10
CA VAL A 681 -22.78 21.98 16.72
C VAL A 681 -22.73 23.13 15.71
N PRO A 682 -21.66 23.94 15.65
CA PRO A 682 -21.54 25.02 14.67
C PRO A 682 -21.58 24.50 13.23
N ILE A 683 -22.34 25.18 12.36
CA ILE A 683 -22.39 24.86 10.94
C ILE A 683 -21.06 25.26 10.28
N PRO A 684 -20.37 24.38 9.53
CA PRO A 684 -19.16 24.75 8.81
C PRO A 684 -19.42 25.82 7.75
N TYR A 685 -18.56 26.84 7.66
CA TYR A 685 -18.75 27.99 6.76
C TYR A 685 -18.94 27.62 5.28
N ASN A 686 -18.38 26.49 4.82
CA ASN A 686 -18.62 25.98 3.47
C ASN A 686 -20.05 25.45 3.26
N ILE A 687 -20.71 24.95 4.32
CA ILE A 687 -22.11 24.54 4.32
C ILE A 687 -23.02 25.78 4.41
N GLU A 688 -22.69 26.77 5.26
CA GLU A 688 -23.41 28.05 5.30
C GLU A 688 -23.41 28.72 3.91
N LYS A 689 -22.26 28.73 3.23
CA LYS A 689 -22.12 29.26 1.86
C LYS A 689 -22.90 28.46 0.80
N LEU A 690 -23.16 27.17 1.02
CA LEU A 690 -23.90 26.30 0.11
C LEU A 690 -25.41 26.47 0.30
N THR A 691 -25.86 26.27 1.54
CA THR A 691 -27.28 26.19 1.96
C THR A 691 -27.93 27.54 2.26
N SER A 692 -27.12 28.59 2.44
CA SER A 692 -27.54 29.86 3.06
C SER A 692 -28.12 29.72 4.48
N ILE A 693 -28.02 28.55 5.12
CA ILE A 693 -28.42 28.30 6.51
C ILE A 693 -27.23 28.55 7.42
N ASN A 694 -27.41 29.41 8.42
CA ASN A 694 -26.39 29.76 9.41
C ASN A 694 -26.86 29.42 10.84
N ASP A 695 -25.93 29.39 11.79
CA ASP A 695 -26.21 29.04 13.20
C ASP A 695 -27.40 29.83 13.80
N SER A 696 -27.57 31.10 13.43
CA SER A 696 -28.65 31.95 13.98
C SER A 696 -30.05 31.61 13.44
N MET A 697 -30.16 30.83 12.37
CA MET A 697 -31.43 30.32 11.85
C MET A 697 -31.87 29.03 12.54
N VAL A 698 -30.92 28.22 13.04
CA VAL A 698 -31.18 26.91 13.66
C VAL A 698 -31.08 26.91 15.19
N ALA A 699 -30.48 27.94 15.81
CA ALA A 699 -30.26 27.98 17.27
C ALA A 699 -31.54 27.87 18.12
N ASP A 700 -32.65 28.47 17.68
CA ASP A 700 -33.96 28.40 18.34
C ASP A 700 -34.86 27.27 17.79
N ALA A 701 -34.36 26.45 16.85
CA ALA A 701 -35.10 25.35 16.26
C ALA A 701 -35.12 24.10 17.17
N PRO A 702 -36.08 23.16 17.01
CA PRO A 702 -36.07 21.89 17.73
C PRO A 702 -34.92 20.99 17.23
N THR A 703 -34.41 20.11 18.10
CA THR A 703 -33.39 19.12 17.73
C THR A 703 -34.00 17.95 16.93
N ILE A 704 -33.15 17.10 16.35
CA ILE A 704 -33.59 16.00 15.47
C ILE A 704 -34.51 15.00 16.18
N GLU A 705 -34.35 14.81 17.49
CA GLU A 705 -35.19 13.97 18.35
C GLU A 705 -36.66 14.45 18.39
N VAL A 706 -36.91 15.72 18.07
CA VAL A 706 -38.25 16.33 18.04
C VAL A 706 -38.79 16.46 16.61
N ILE A 707 -37.92 16.54 15.60
CA ILE A 707 -38.32 16.68 14.19
C ILE A 707 -38.51 15.33 13.49
N LEU A 708 -37.57 14.39 13.67
CA LEU A 708 -37.61 13.07 13.03
C LEU A 708 -38.94 12.33 13.23
N PRO A 709 -39.52 12.23 14.46
CA PRO A 709 -40.75 11.46 14.65
C PRO A 709 -41.96 12.09 13.92
N LYS A 710 -41.95 13.42 13.72
CA LYS A 710 -42.95 14.10 12.89
C LYS A 710 -42.78 13.75 11.41
N PHE A 711 -41.53 13.69 10.92
CA PHE A 711 -41.22 13.36 9.53
C PHE A 711 -41.58 11.90 9.21
N LEU A 712 -41.29 10.96 10.12
CA LEU A 712 -41.65 9.54 9.95
C LEU A 712 -43.18 9.36 9.90
N GLU A 713 -43.95 10.03 10.78
CA GLU A 713 -45.43 9.99 10.72
C GLU A 713 -45.98 10.73 9.49
N PHE A 714 -45.32 11.80 9.01
CA PHE A 714 -45.69 12.50 7.76
C PHE A 714 -45.41 11.66 6.50
N SER A 715 -44.38 10.82 6.52
CA SER A 715 -43.99 9.93 5.41
C SER A 715 -44.76 8.60 5.40
N LYS A 716 -45.42 8.27 6.50
CA LYS A 716 -46.08 6.98 6.74
C LYS A 716 -47.06 6.59 5.64
N GLY A 717 -46.88 5.38 5.10
CA GLY A 717 -47.72 4.82 4.03
C GLY A 717 -47.58 5.52 2.68
N ALA A 718 -46.51 6.29 2.46
CA ALA A 718 -46.15 6.87 1.19
C ALA A 718 -44.75 6.40 0.77
N VAL A 719 -44.49 6.36 -0.53
CA VAL A 719 -43.18 6.03 -1.10
C VAL A 719 -42.28 7.26 -0.99
N LEU A 720 -41.07 7.10 -0.45
CA LEU A 720 -40.11 8.19 -0.38
C LEU A 720 -39.51 8.48 -1.77
N VAL A 721 -39.26 9.75 -2.08
CA VAL A 721 -38.62 10.16 -3.34
C VAL A 721 -37.60 11.25 -3.01
N ALA A 722 -36.37 11.13 -3.54
CA ALA A 722 -35.33 12.13 -3.35
C ALA A 722 -34.40 12.18 -4.57
N HIS A 723 -33.39 13.05 -4.54
CA HIS A 723 -32.45 13.25 -5.63
C HIS A 723 -31.02 12.95 -5.19
N ASN A 724 -30.50 11.78 -5.57
CA ASN A 724 -29.43 11.03 -4.89
C ASN A 724 -29.93 10.40 -3.57
N ALA A 725 -31.10 9.75 -3.61
CA ALA A 725 -31.87 9.34 -2.43
C ALA A 725 -31.13 8.49 -1.38
N SER A 726 -30.04 7.80 -1.72
CA SER A 726 -29.18 7.07 -0.76
C SER A 726 -28.57 7.98 0.31
N PHE A 727 -28.39 9.26 0.01
CA PHE A 727 -27.91 10.28 0.95
C PHE A 727 -28.97 10.62 1.99
N ASP A 728 -30.13 11.10 1.54
CA ASP A 728 -31.22 11.59 2.38
C ASP A 728 -31.82 10.45 3.22
N THR A 729 -32.13 9.32 2.56
CA THR A 729 -32.64 8.12 3.25
C THR A 729 -31.60 7.53 4.19
N GLY A 730 -30.32 7.56 3.83
CA GLY A 730 -29.22 7.10 4.69
C GLY A 730 -29.13 7.89 6.00
N PHE A 731 -29.29 9.20 5.95
CA PHE A 731 -29.33 10.07 7.13
C PHE A 731 -30.58 9.82 7.98
N ILE A 732 -31.77 9.78 7.38
CA ILE A 732 -33.01 9.49 8.12
C ILE A 732 -32.95 8.11 8.79
N ARG A 733 -32.43 7.08 8.09
CA ARG A 733 -32.25 5.72 8.60
C ARG A 733 -31.28 5.66 9.78
N GLU A 734 -30.11 6.29 9.66
CA GLU A 734 -29.11 6.34 10.75
C GLU A 734 -29.66 7.08 11.98
N TYR A 735 -30.39 8.19 11.81
CA TYR A 735 -31.02 8.89 12.93
C TYR A 735 -32.21 8.12 13.54
N SER A 736 -32.98 7.39 12.74
CA SER A 736 -34.02 6.49 13.25
C SER A 736 -33.43 5.36 14.10
N HIS A 737 -32.41 4.66 13.58
CA HIS A 737 -31.72 3.60 14.31
C HIS A 737 -31.13 4.10 15.64
N ARG A 738 -30.40 5.23 15.63
CA ARG A 738 -29.83 5.87 16.84
C ARG A 738 -30.85 6.21 17.91
N LEU A 739 -32.08 6.53 17.52
CA LEU A 739 -33.14 6.99 18.41
C LEU A 739 -34.20 5.90 18.71
N GLY A 740 -34.02 4.68 18.19
CA GLY A 740 -34.92 3.55 18.43
C GLY A 740 -36.25 3.64 17.69
N TYR A 741 -36.29 4.30 16.53
CA TYR A 741 -37.44 4.30 15.62
C TYR A 741 -37.25 3.26 14.52
N GLU A 742 -38.32 2.52 14.23
CA GLU A 742 -38.42 1.70 13.02
C GLU A 742 -38.33 2.62 11.79
N TYR A 743 -37.40 2.31 10.88
CA TYR A 743 -37.31 2.92 9.56
C TYR A 743 -37.48 1.81 8.53
N ASP A 744 -38.67 1.71 7.97
CA ASP A 744 -38.98 0.76 6.91
C ASP A 744 -39.83 1.46 5.85
N PHE A 745 -39.13 2.03 4.87
CA PHE A 745 -39.70 2.79 3.76
C PHE A 745 -39.03 2.38 2.46
N THR A 746 -39.84 2.19 1.42
CA THR A 746 -39.36 2.15 0.04
C THR A 746 -39.04 3.55 -0.45
N ALA A 747 -37.90 3.71 -1.13
CA ALA A 747 -37.45 4.98 -1.67
C ALA A 747 -37.04 4.91 -3.15
N LEU A 748 -37.33 5.97 -3.90
CA LEU A 748 -36.98 6.14 -5.31
C LEU A 748 -35.93 7.24 -5.49
N ASP A 749 -34.90 6.96 -6.28
CA ASP A 749 -33.89 7.95 -6.65
C ASP A 749 -34.16 8.57 -8.04
N THR A 750 -34.55 9.84 -8.06
CA THR A 750 -34.76 10.61 -9.29
C THR A 750 -33.47 10.81 -10.10
N MET A 751 -32.30 10.82 -9.45
CA MET A 751 -31.01 10.92 -10.15
C MET A 751 -30.75 9.64 -10.96
N THR A 752 -30.89 8.47 -10.35
CA THR A 752 -30.73 7.17 -11.01
C THR A 752 -31.82 6.92 -12.06
N LEU A 753 -33.07 7.33 -11.82
CA LEU A 753 -34.13 7.34 -12.84
C LEU A 753 -33.72 8.16 -14.08
N ALA A 754 -33.21 9.38 -13.88
CA ALA A 754 -32.74 10.22 -14.99
C ALA A 754 -31.54 9.62 -15.73
N GLN A 755 -30.64 8.92 -15.02
CA GLN A 755 -29.50 8.21 -15.62
C GLN A 755 -29.92 7.03 -16.51
N VAL A 756 -31.02 6.36 -16.18
CA VAL A 756 -31.57 5.26 -16.99
C VAL A 756 -32.38 5.78 -18.19
N PHE A 757 -33.24 6.78 -17.98
CA PHE A 757 -34.15 7.26 -19.02
C PHE A 757 -33.59 8.35 -19.94
N ILE A 758 -32.51 9.04 -19.55
CA ILE A 758 -31.98 10.22 -20.27
C ILE A 758 -30.43 10.18 -20.41
N PRO A 759 -29.82 9.08 -20.90
CA PRO A 759 -28.38 8.80 -20.81
C PRO A 759 -27.43 9.85 -21.45
N ASP A 760 -27.94 10.71 -22.34
CA ASP A 760 -27.12 11.64 -23.13
C ASP A 760 -26.81 13.00 -22.46
N ILE A 761 -27.39 13.32 -21.29
CA ILE A 761 -27.27 14.70 -20.72
C ILE A 761 -25.94 14.99 -20.01
N GLY A 762 -25.15 13.95 -19.73
CA GLY A 762 -23.75 14.00 -19.26
C GLY A 762 -23.50 14.38 -17.80
N ARG A 763 -24.46 15.05 -17.15
CA ARG A 763 -24.51 15.32 -15.69
C ARG A 763 -25.97 15.23 -15.24
N TYR A 764 -26.20 14.76 -14.01
CA TYR A 764 -27.52 14.36 -13.52
C TYR A 764 -27.98 15.09 -12.25
N ASN A 765 -27.21 16.06 -11.77
CA ASN A 765 -27.57 16.84 -10.58
C ASN A 765 -28.83 17.72 -10.83
N LEU A 766 -29.55 18.05 -9.76
CA LEU A 766 -30.88 18.69 -9.81
C LEU A 766 -30.94 19.94 -10.71
N ASP A 767 -29.99 20.88 -10.56
CA ASP A 767 -29.84 22.05 -11.45
C ASP A 767 -29.83 21.71 -12.95
N ARG A 768 -29.14 20.62 -13.31
CA ARG A 768 -28.99 20.17 -14.70
C ARG A 768 -30.28 19.54 -15.21
N LEU A 769 -31.03 18.83 -14.37
CA LEU A 769 -32.37 18.30 -14.69
C LEU A 769 -33.39 19.44 -14.80
N CYS A 770 -33.43 20.37 -13.86
CA CYS A 770 -34.27 21.57 -13.92
C CYS A 770 -34.06 22.34 -15.23
N LYS A 771 -32.79 22.54 -15.64
CA LYS A 771 -32.44 23.17 -16.93
C LYS A 771 -32.80 22.34 -18.16
N TYR A 772 -32.85 21.02 -18.05
CA TYR A 772 -33.27 20.12 -19.14
C TYR A 772 -34.79 20.12 -19.33
N PHE A 773 -35.54 20.02 -18.22
CA PHE A 773 -37.02 20.02 -18.22
C PHE A 773 -37.65 21.41 -18.26
N ASN A 774 -36.84 22.49 -18.20
CA ASN A 774 -37.30 23.88 -18.10
C ASN A 774 -38.17 24.15 -16.85
N VAL A 775 -37.78 23.53 -15.73
CA VAL A 775 -38.32 23.79 -14.38
C VAL A 775 -37.52 24.92 -13.73
N VAL A 776 -38.19 25.78 -12.95
CA VAL A 776 -37.58 26.94 -12.29
C VAL A 776 -37.53 26.72 -10.78
N ASN A 777 -36.41 26.19 -10.30
CA ASN A 777 -36.03 26.29 -8.89
C ASN A 777 -35.82 27.78 -8.53
N LYS A 778 -36.38 28.21 -7.39
CA LYS A 778 -36.37 29.63 -6.96
C LYS A 778 -35.25 29.90 -5.94
N HIS A 779 -34.96 28.94 -5.05
CA HIS A 779 -33.91 29.00 -4.05
C HIS A 779 -33.20 27.65 -3.98
N HIS A 780 -32.23 27.45 -4.85
CA HIS A 780 -31.37 26.27 -4.86
C HIS A 780 -30.63 26.13 -3.53
N HIS A 781 -30.56 24.92 -2.98
CA HIS A 781 -30.11 24.62 -1.62
C HIS A 781 -31.04 25.18 -0.54
N ARG A 782 -32.33 24.83 -0.66
CA ARG A 782 -33.36 24.91 0.37
C ARG A 782 -34.29 23.73 0.20
N ALA A 783 -34.22 22.78 1.12
CA ALA A 783 -34.83 21.46 0.99
C ALA A 783 -36.32 21.44 0.55
N CYS A 784 -37.12 22.43 0.97
CA CYS A 784 -38.53 22.50 0.55
C CYS A 784 -38.73 23.00 -0.90
N ASP A 785 -37.85 23.88 -1.40
CA ASP A 785 -37.84 24.35 -2.80
C ASP A 785 -37.18 23.30 -3.72
N ASP A 786 -36.19 22.55 -3.22
CA ASP A 786 -35.51 21.47 -3.95
C ASP A 786 -36.38 20.18 -4.03
N ALA A 787 -37.14 19.85 -2.98
CA ALA A 787 -38.20 18.84 -3.05
C ALA A 787 -39.32 19.23 -4.04
N ASP A 788 -39.73 20.51 -4.08
CA ASP A 788 -40.73 21.07 -5.00
C ASP A 788 -40.36 20.95 -6.50
N VAL A 789 -39.07 20.75 -6.83
CA VAL A 789 -38.60 20.56 -8.21
C VAL A 789 -38.08 19.14 -8.49
N THR A 790 -38.12 18.28 -7.48
CA THR A 790 -37.80 16.84 -7.58
C THR A 790 -39.06 16.01 -7.87
N GLY A 791 -40.25 16.53 -7.53
CA GLY A 791 -41.58 15.99 -7.89
C GLY A 791 -42.12 16.52 -9.23
#